data_AF-A0AA48GHE7-F1
#
_entry.id   AF-A0AA48GHE7-F1
#
_cell.length_a   1.000
_cell.length_b   1.000
_cell.length_c   1.000
_cell.angle_alpha   90.00
_cell.angle_beta   90.00
_cell.angle_gamma   90.00
#
_symmetry.space_group_name_H-M   'P 1'
#
loop_
_entity.id
_entity.type
_entity.pdbx_description
1 polymer ?
#
loop_
_entity_poly.entity_id
_entity_poly.type
_entity_poly.pdbx_seq_one_letter_code
_entity_poly.pdbx_strand_id
1 'polypeptide(L)'
;MVVRHFGLRACAAMLLAAVMLGAGLGCARKSLAEKAAESPEYKISGTVTYTRVPLHYDANGVPTGLETDPSLFTSLPARGLKIRIFQARPQTLDDFTVKDVWTLVAQATTGSTGEYAASLGVKKNYLTFVEVEGMMTQPSTPASTVTLMADPEGVYSTRQIMDRPVYVMRKSLDGSTSATNATQSAVGTADTVVNFSIGLNDPWMVVLPTWYSPYQTSFPYPETVAAGSRIPAILDSFYEFNNNIGNAVPSATATDLAMHYRPGLSTRRGTFVEWRPNVLPKSFDGSTFRYMGSICAGGTLDGVAQPDDAFDTGTLYALMGRNAIFGQGKTNIVPTGVPATSLAPDLALVEGFGDAMAVTLLEHPYLPAGSGTNRYATVRDIRDLSALSPSQIGPFSAPAITALTWELALINGGITSPGTPATWANMTALNFTRMYSGLNPTMTSGTATISTDITSLYTQLARLQESKGTADNSDLKNYFQDSVLTPLCARFNIPWTTAADAILPKYTVNWGADPDSLATPLPSFTLSMGAAAKVKRYSLDAANVEQVTEIYPNNSKGEVLYAMAAWSLDRTYTFRVTTVPALPAGASIEVVLDGDINNPYLFPSGADTVYPLAMKGNPSDLTTPNWRRFRIRLLSPATLVSDTQVTVHLDKVNG
;
A
#
# COMPACT_ATOMS: atom_id res chain seq x y z
N MET A 1 -73.79 7.12 -6.27
CA MET A 1 -73.25 8.11 -5.32
C MET A 1 -73.34 7.47 -3.94
N VAL A 2 -72.23 7.04 -3.33
CA VAL A 2 -72.08 6.71 -1.91
C VAL A 2 -70.67 6.13 -1.67
N VAL A 3 -69.91 6.93 -0.91
CA VAL A 3 -69.07 6.61 0.26
C VAL A 3 -67.93 5.57 0.16
N ARG A 4 -66.81 6.08 0.68
CA ARG A 4 -65.46 5.56 0.90
C ARG A 4 -65.33 4.54 2.05
N HIS A 5 -64.20 3.83 1.98
CA HIS A 5 -63.37 3.24 3.05
C HIS A 5 -63.54 1.76 3.41
N PHE A 6 -62.77 0.98 2.65
CA PHE A 6 -62.19 -0.32 3.00
C PHE A 6 -61.29 -0.25 4.23
N GLY A 7 -61.31 -1.34 5.01
CA GLY A 7 -60.13 -1.86 5.71
C GLY A 7 -60.16 -1.70 7.21
N LEU A 8 -60.62 -2.73 7.94
CA LEU A 8 -60.16 -3.06 9.30
C LEU A 8 -60.80 -4.34 9.87
N ARG A 9 -60.78 -5.48 9.15
CA ARG A 9 -61.21 -6.78 9.73
C ARG A 9 -60.40 -8.02 9.35
N ALA A 10 -59.35 -7.92 8.53
CA ALA A 10 -58.54 -9.09 8.13
C ALA A 10 -57.19 -9.24 8.85
N CYS A 11 -56.74 -8.26 9.66
CA CYS A 11 -55.44 -8.33 10.34
C CYS A 11 -55.47 -8.81 11.80
N ALA A 12 -56.65 -9.02 12.41
CA ALA A 12 -56.74 -9.46 13.81
C ALA A 12 -56.84 -10.99 14.00
N ALA A 13 -57.19 -11.75 12.94
CA ALA A 13 -57.36 -13.20 13.02
C ALA A 13 -56.07 -14.01 12.78
N MET A 14 -55.07 -13.44 12.09
CA MET A 14 -53.77 -14.11 11.89
C MET A 14 -52.81 -13.98 13.09
N LEU A 15 -52.97 -12.98 13.94
CA LEU A 15 -52.10 -12.77 15.10
C LEU A 15 -52.49 -13.64 16.31
N LEU A 16 -53.75 -14.08 16.41
CA LEU A 16 -54.25 -14.89 17.53
C LEU A 16 -53.98 -16.40 17.37
N ALA A 17 -53.76 -16.88 16.15
CA ALA A 17 -53.39 -18.28 15.88
C ALA A 17 -51.88 -18.56 16.05
N ALA A 18 -51.03 -17.53 15.89
CA ALA A 18 -49.58 -17.66 16.05
C ALA A 18 -49.11 -17.69 17.52
N VAL A 19 -49.90 -17.14 18.45
CA VAL A 19 -49.56 -17.11 19.88
C VAL A 19 -50.05 -18.38 20.63
N MET A 20 -51.06 -19.08 20.11
CA MET A 20 -51.63 -20.27 20.75
C MET A 20 -50.94 -21.60 20.38
N LEU A 21 -50.05 -21.63 19.36
CA LEU A 21 -49.18 -22.78 19.11
C LEU A 21 -47.86 -22.75 19.93
N GLY A 22 -47.57 -21.63 20.61
CA GLY A 22 -46.34 -21.42 21.39
C GLY A 22 -46.42 -21.77 22.88
N ALA A 23 -47.57 -22.20 23.40
CA ALA A 23 -47.78 -22.31 24.86
C ALA A 23 -48.38 -23.62 25.36
N GLY A 24 -48.38 -24.71 24.57
CA GLY A 24 -49.22 -25.87 24.91
C GLY A 24 -48.77 -27.24 24.45
N LEU A 25 -47.48 -27.60 24.56
CA LEU A 25 -47.05 -29.01 24.60
C LEU A 25 -45.84 -29.17 25.55
N GLY A 26 -46.02 -28.69 26.79
CA GLY A 26 -45.24 -29.10 27.94
C GLY A 26 -46.04 -30.12 28.76
N CYS A 27 -45.93 -31.40 28.43
CA CYS A 27 -46.25 -32.47 29.38
C CYS A 27 -44.95 -32.87 30.09
N ALA A 28 -44.87 -32.52 31.37
CA ALA A 28 -43.77 -32.85 32.26
C ALA A 28 -43.56 -34.37 32.37
N ARG A 29 -42.42 -34.86 31.86
CA ARG A 29 -41.67 -35.92 32.54
C ARG A 29 -40.53 -35.24 33.29
N LYS A 30 -40.47 -35.45 34.61
CA LYS A 30 -39.29 -35.17 35.44
C LYS A 30 -38.09 -35.88 34.80
N SER A 31 -37.35 -35.15 33.99
CA SER A 31 -35.98 -35.50 33.62
C SER A 31 -35.10 -34.69 34.55
N LEU A 32 -34.26 -35.37 35.32
CA LEU A 32 -33.15 -34.77 36.01
C LEU A 32 -32.48 -33.76 35.08
N ALA A 33 -32.30 -32.54 35.57
CA ALA A 33 -31.37 -31.61 34.97
C ALA A 33 -29.96 -32.18 35.22
N GLU A 34 -29.58 -33.18 34.43
CA GLU A 34 -28.22 -33.20 33.93
C GLU A 34 -28.11 -31.92 33.12
N LYS A 35 -27.42 -30.93 33.70
CA LYS A 35 -26.69 -29.93 32.94
C LYS A 35 -25.97 -30.73 31.86
N ALA A 36 -26.52 -30.81 30.65
CA ALA A 36 -25.85 -31.47 29.54
C ALA A 36 -24.47 -30.84 29.54
N ALA A 37 -23.45 -31.64 29.88
CA ALA A 37 -22.09 -31.17 29.86
C ALA A 37 -21.92 -30.49 28.49
N GLU A 38 -21.54 -29.21 28.48
CA GLU A 38 -21.14 -28.55 27.24
C GLU A 38 -20.20 -29.52 26.57
N SER A 39 -20.64 -30.12 25.45
CA SER A 39 -19.81 -31.08 24.75
C SER A 39 -18.58 -30.29 24.32
N PRO A 40 -17.37 -30.67 24.77
CA PRO A 40 -16.23 -29.80 24.68
C PRO A 40 -15.98 -29.50 23.20
N GLU A 41 -15.96 -28.20 22.85
CA GLU A 41 -15.34 -27.73 21.63
C GLU A 41 -13.96 -28.37 21.54
N TYR A 42 -13.60 -28.88 20.36
CA TYR A 42 -12.25 -29.36 20.15
C TYR A 42 -11.48 -28.33 19.33
N LYS A 43 -10.21 -28.14 19.69
CA LYS A 43 -9.35 -27.12 19.11
C LYS A 43 -8.44 -27.76 18.07
N ILE A 44 -8.30 -27.10 16.93
CA ILE A 44 -7.17 -27.33 16.04
C ILE A 44 -6.19 -26.20 16.26
N SER A 45 -4.95 -26.55 16.56
CA SER A 45 -3.85 -25.61 16.70
C SER A 45 -2.65 -26.08 15.90
N GLY A 46 -1.62 -25.25 15.82
CA GLY A 46 -0.36 -25.63 15.20
C GLY A 46 0.54 -24.44 14.95
N THR A 47 1.68 -24.72 14.35
CA THR A 47 2.65 -23.71 13.91
C THR A 47 2.83 -23.80 12.40
N VAL A 48 2.96 -22.66 11.74
CA VAL A 48 3.44 -22.58 10.35
C VAL A 48 4.84 -21.98 10.34
N THR A 49 5.78 -22.71 9.78
CA THR A 49 7.18 -22.30 9.61
C THR A 49 7.60 -22.45 8.16
N TYR A 50 8.61 -21.69 7.75
CA TYR A 50 9.15 -21.76 6.39
C TYR A 50 10.67 -21.64 6.38
N THR A 51 11.29 -22.25 5.37
CA THR A 51 12.73 -22.14 5.12
C THR A 51 13.04 -20.78 4.49
N ARG A 52 13.77 -19.92 5.20
CA ARG A 52 14.27 -18.64 4.69
C ARG A 52 15.68 -18.83 4.16
N VAL A 53 15.90 -18.42 2.90
CA VAL A 53 17.24 -18.21 2.35
C VAL A 53 17.65 -16.78 2.74
N PRO A 54 18.65 -16.57 3.60
CA PRO A 54 19.10 -15.22 3.95
C PRO A 54 19.87 -14.56 2.79
N LEU A 55 20.03 -13.23 2.88
CA LEU A 55 21.02 -12.53 2.07
C LEU A 55 22.42 -12.84 2.61
N HIS A 56 23.37 -13.03 1.70
CA HIS A 56 24.79 -13.16 2.01
C HIS A 56 25.47 -11.79 1.91
N TYR A 57 26.32 -11.47 2.88
CA TYR A 57 26.99 -10.18 3.00
C TYR A 57 28.51 -10.33 3.01
N ASP A 58 29.23 -9.37 2.44
CA ASP A 58 30.68 -9.29 2.59
C ASP A 58 31.09 -8.74 3.98
N ALA A 59 32.39 -8.62 4.23
CA ALA A 59 32.92 -8.10 5.49
C ALA A 59 32.55 -6.64 5.78
N ASN A 60 32.12 -5.88 4.76
CA ASN A 60 31.67 -4.50 4.87
C ASN A 60 30.15 -4.39 4.99
N GLY A 61 29.43 -5.51 5.11
CA GLY A 61 27.97 -5.54 5.18
C GLY A 61 27.29 -5.26 3.85
N VAL A 62 27.99 -5.41 2.73
CA VAL A 62 27.44 -5.25 1.38
C VAL A 62 26.74 -6.54 0.96
N PRO A 63 25.45 -6.53 0.58
CA PRO A 63 24.78 -7.71 0.04
C PRO A 63 25.45 -8.18 -1.25
N THR A 64 25.80 -9.46 -1.31
CA THR A 64 26.50 -10.08 -2.46
C THR A 64 25.67 -11.16 -3.16
N GLY A 65 24.52 -11.52 -2.59
CA GLY A 65 23.64 -12.53 -3.16
C GLY A 65 22.69 -13.12 -2.13
N LEU A 66 21.97 -14.15 -2.54
CA LEU A 66 21.33 -15.08 -1.61
C LEU A 66 22.35 -16.11 -1.14
N GLU A 67 22.19 -16.57 0.09
CA GLU A 67 22.98 -17.68 0.63
C GLU A 67 22.79 -18.94 -0.22
N THR A 68 23.88 -19.67 -0.45
CA THR A 68 23.91 -20.89 -1.26
C THR A 68 24.18 -22.14 -0.44
N ASP A 69 24.75 -22.02 0.76
CA ASP A 69 24.93 -23.12 1.71
C ASP A 69 23.61 -23.40 2.46
N PRO A 70 22.95 -24.55 2.23
CA PRO A 70 21.70 -24.87 2.90
C PRO A 70 21.79 -25.01 4.42
N SER A 71 22.99 -25.20 4.97
CA SER A 71 23.20 -25.27 6.43
C SER A 71 23.00 -23.92 7.12
N LEU A 72 23.08 -22.82 6.38
CA LEU A 72 22.86 -21.46 6.84
C LEU A 72 21.41 -20.98 6.65
N PHE A 73 20.56 -21.81 6.03
CA PHE A 73 19.14 -21.50 5.92
C PHE A 73 18.47 -21.63 7.29
N THR A 74 17.54 -20.73 7.58
CA THR A 74 16.86 -20.67 8.87
C THR A 74 15.38 -21.02 8.72
N SER A 75 14.83 -21.72 9.69
CA SER A 75 13.38 -21.87 9.81
C SER A 75 12.81 -20.65 10.52
N LEU A 76 11.94 -19.90 9.85
CA LEU A 76 11.26 -18.73 10.42
C LEU A 76 9.76 -19.00 10.59
N PRO A 77 9.10 -18.38 11.59
CA PRO A 77 7.65 -18.41 11.69
C PRO A 77 7.02 -17.71 10.48
N ALA A 78 6.00 -18.31 9.87
CA ALA A 78 5.23 -17.63 8.84
C ALA A 78 4.14 -16.79 9.53
N ARG A 79 4.31 -15.46 9.57
CA ARG A 79 3.48 -14.56 10.37
C ARG A 79 2.30 -14.02 9.57
N GLY A 80 1.14 -13.91 10.21
CA GLY A 80 -0.07 -13.34 9.61
C GLY A 80 -0.72 -14.18 8.50
N LEU A 81 -0.23 -15.39 8.18
CA LEU A 81 -0.87 -16.28 7.23
C LEU A 81 -2.28 -16.70 7.66
N LYS A 82 -3.18 -16.75 6.69
CA LYS A 82 -4.55 -17.19 6.88
C LYS A 82 -4.65 -18.71 6.89
N ILE A 83 -5.31 -19.23 7.92
CA ILE A 83 -5.58 -20.65 8.12
C ILE A 83 -7.07 -20.89 7.94
N ARG A 84 -7.42 -21.89 7.15
CA ARG A 84 -8.80 -22.32 6.90
C ARG A 84 -8.96 -23.78 7.28
N ILE A 85 -10.06 -24.12 7.94
CA ILE A 85 -10.36 -25.50 8.34
C ILE A 85 -11.66 -25.92 7.66
N PHE A 86 -11.59 -27.01 6.90
CA PHE A 86 -12.72 -27.54 6.16
C PHE A 86 -13.17 -28.88 6.72
N GLN A 87 -14.49 -29.10 6.75
CA GLN A 87 -15.11 -30.39 7.05
C GLN A 87 -15.94 -30.87 5.87
N ALA A 88 -15.84 -32.16 5.54
CA ALA A 88 -16.75 -32.83 4.62
C ALA A 88 -18.10 -32.98 5.32
N ARG A 89 -19.10 -32.20 4.89
CA ARG A 89 -20.45 -32.24 5.47
C ARG A 89 -21.44 -32.75 4.44
N PRO A 90 -22.35 -33.67 4.82
CA PRO A 90 -23.37 -34.14 3.91
C PRO A 90 -24.32 -33.00 3.53
N GLN A 91 -24.53 -32.80 2.23
CA GLN A 91 -25.54 -31.93 1.67
C GLN A 91 -26.49 -32.72 0.78
N THR A 92 -27.78 -32.44 0.93
CA THR A 92 -28.82 -32.94 0.03
C THR A 92 -28.89 -32.02 -1.19
N LEU A 93 -28.64 -32.57 -2.37
CA LEU A 93 -28.77 -31.88 -3.65
C LEU A 93 -30.25 -31.80 -4.07
N ASP A 94 -30.54 -30.97 -5.08
CA ASP A 94 -31.90 -30.80 -5.63
C ASP A 94 -32.51 -32.09 -6.19
N ASP A 95 -31.67 -33.09 -6.52
CA ASP A 95 -32.05 -34.43 -6.93
C ASP A 95 -32.27 -35.40 -5.75
N PHE A 96 -32.28 -34.89 -4.51
CA PHE A 96 -32.37 -35.63 -3.25
C PHE A 96 -31.20 -36.58 -2.95
N THR A 97 -30.15 -36.59 -3.77
CA THR A 97 -28.92 -37.33 -3.44
C THR A 97 -28.14 -36.60 -2.36
N VAL A 98 -27.51 -37.36 -1.45
CA VAL A 98 -26.64 -36.80 -0.41
C VAL A 98 -25.19 -36.94 -0.87
N LYS A 99 -24.46 -35.82 -0.92
CA LYS A 99 -23.02 -35.80 -1.19
C LYS A 99 -22.29 -35.02 -0.10
N ASP A 100 -21.09 -35.46 0.23
CA ASP A 100 -20.23 -34.68 1.10
C ASP A 100 -19.69 -33.45 0.35
N VAL A 101 -19.86 -32.29 0.97
CA VAL A 101 -19.37 -30.99 0.48
C VAL A 101 -18.41 -30.42 1.51
N TRP A 102 -17.22 -30.06 1.05
CA TRP A 102 -16.22 -29.39 1.88
C TRP A 102 -16.70 -28.01 2.26
N THR A 103 -16.98 -27.83 3.54
CA THR A 103 -17.50 -26.59 4.12
C THR A 103 -16.43 -25.98 5.01
N LEU A 104 -16.17 -24.68 4.87
CA LEU A 104 -15.32 -23.90 5.78
C LEU A 104 -16.03 -23.81 7.14
N VAL A 105 -15.38 -24.32 8.19
CA VAL A 105 -15.99 -24.41 9.54
C VAL A 105 -15.29 -23.58 10.58
N ALA A 106 -14.03 -23.22 10.35
CA ALA A 106 -13.29 -22.29 11.17
C ALA A 106 -12.15 -21.65 10.36
N GLN A 107 -11.68 -20.51 10.84
CA GLN A 107 -10.53 -19.81 10.28
C GLN A 107 -9.72 -19.19 11.41
N ALA A 108 -8.42 -19.04 11.17
CA ALA A 108 -7.50 -18.38 12.08
C ALA A 108 -6.45 -17.61 11.28
N THR A 109 -5.62 -16.87 12.01
CA THR A 109 -4.45 -16.19 11.46
C THR A 109 -3.27 -16.53 12.35
N THR A 110 -2.12 -16.81 11.74
CA THR A 110 -0.90 -17.07 12.50
C THR A 110 -0.40 -15.80 13.19
N GLY A 111 0.02 -15.95 14.46
CA GLY A 111 0.60 -14.88 15.24
C GLY A 111 2.05 -14.56 14.86
N SER A 112 2.71 -13.73 15.67
CA SER A 112 4.13 -13.37 15.50
C SER A 112 5.09 -14.56 15.65
N THR A 113 4.66 -15.62 16.33
CA THR A 113 5.38 -16.90 16.51
C THR A 113 5.03 -17.94 15.46
N GLY A 114 4.16 -17.61 14.49
CA GLY A 114 3.66 -18.58 13.48
C GLY A 114 2.60 -19.54 14.03
N GLU A 115 2.24 -19.42 15.31
CA GLU A 115 1.21 -20.22 15.96
C GLU A 115 -0.19 -19.79 15.53
N TYR A 116 -1.10 -20.76 15.40
CA TYR A 116 -2.51 -20.53 15.19
C TYR A 116 -3.35 -21.46 16.06
N ALA A 117 -4.58 -21.04 16.35
CA ALA A 117 -5.58 -21.88 17.00
C ALA A 117 -6.98 -21.50 16.53
N ALA A 118 -7.83 -22.50 16.35
CA ALA A 118 -9.23 -22.35 16.01
C ALA A 118 -10.08 -23.37 16.76
N SER A 119 -11.14 -22.90 17.42
CA SER A 119 -12.16 -23.78 18.02
C SER A 119 -13.11 -24.30 16.96
N LEU A 120 -13.42 -25.59 17.02
CA LEU A 120 -14.48 -26.21 16.23
C LEU A 120 -15.68 -26.52 17.12
N GLY A 121 -16.88 -26.23 16.60
CA GLY A 121 -18.13 -26.56 17.28
C GLY A 121 -18.35 -28.07 17.44
N VAL A 122 -19.42 -28.42 18.15
CA VAL A 122 -19.74 -29.71 18.82
C VAL A 122 -19.76 -31.00 17.94
N LYS A 123 -19.50 -30.96 16.63
CA LYS A 123 -19.59 -32.16 15.77
C LYS A 123 -18.25 -32.84 15.54
N LYS A 124 -18.04 -33.92 16.29
CA LYS A 124 -17.00 -34.94 16.07
C LYS A 124 -17.38 -35.82 14.87
N ASN A 125 -16.37 -36.42 14.22
CA ASN A 125 -16.49 -37.44 13.18
C ASN A 125 -16.62 -36.99 11.70
N TYR A 126 -16.37 -35.72 11.37
CA TYR A 126 -16.22 -35.33 9.96
C TYR A 126 -14.77 -35.48 9.49
N LEU A 127 -14.60 -35.92 8.24
CA LEU A 127 -13.33 -35.78 7.54
C LEU A 127 -12.98 -34.29 7.53
N THR A 128 -11.79 -33.98 8.02
CA THR A 128 -11.33 -32.61 8.23
C THR A 128 -9.93 -32.46 7.65
N PHE A 129 -9.66 -31.31 7.05
CA PHE A 129 -8.31 -30.89 6.71
C PHE A 129 -8.09 -29.43 7.09
N VAL A 130 -6.82 -29.09 7.29
CA VAL A 130 -6.36 -27.72 7.53
C VAL A 130 -5.68 -27.23 6.27
N GLU A 131 -5.92 -25.97 5.95
CA GLU A 131 -5.37 -25.30 4.77
C GLU A 131 -4.66 -24.01 5.19
N VAL A 132 -3.43 -23.85 4.72
CA VAL A 132 -2.71 -22.59 4.68
C VAL A 132 -2.99 -21.93 3.34
N GLU A 133 -3.56 -20.73 3.34
CA GLU A 133 -3.76 -19.93 2.13
C GLU A 133 -2.54 -19.03 1.91
N GLY A 134 -2.14 -18.80 0.65
CA GLY A 134 -1.15 -17.82 0.22
C GLY A 134 -1.67 -16.39 0.38
N MET A 135 -2.23 -16.10 1.55
CA MET A 135 -2.83 -14.84 1.95
C MET A 135 -2.37 -14.54 3.36
N MET A 136 -1.89 -13.34 3.57
CA MET A 136 -1.59 -12.79 4.88
C MET A 136 -2.66 -11.78 5.25
N THR A 137 -3.13 -11.86 6.49
CA THR A 137 -4.01 -10.89 7.13
C THR A 137 -3.27 -10.34 8.34
N GLN A 138 -3.32 -9.03 8.52
CA GLN A 138 -2.74 -8.39 9.68
C GLN A 138 -3.79 -7.84 10.64
N PRO A 139 -3.49 -7.83 11.94
CA PRO A 139 -4.34 -7.23 12.95
C PRO A 139 -4.16 -5.69 12.96
N SER A 140 -4.59 -5.02 11.88
CA SER A 140 -4.79 -3.57 11.86
C SER A 140 -6.28 -3.22 11.91
N THR A 141 -6.64 -1.97 12.15
CA THR A 141 -8.05 -1.52 12.07
C THR A 141 -8.16 -0.40 11.04
N PRO A 142 -8.72 -0.68 9.84
CA PRO A 142 -9.18 -1.98 9.33
C PRO A 142 -8.02 -2.94 9.01
N ALA A 143 -8.27 -4.25 8.99
CA ALA A 143 -7.25 -5.30 8.89
C ALA A 143 -6.68 -5.42 7.47
N SER A 144 -5.41 -5.07 7.24
CA SER A 144 -4.74 -5.16 5.93
C SER A 144 -4.52 -6.61 5.52
N THR A 145 -4.75 -6.93 4.25
CA THR A 145 -4.55 -8.24 3.64
C THR A 145 -3.66 -8.16 2.40
N VAL A 146 -2.80 -9.16 2.24
CA VAL A 146 -1.98 -9.34 1.04
C VAL A 146 -2.21 -10.75 0.53
N THR A 147 -2.63 -10.88 -0.73
CA THR A 147 -2.92 -12.18 -1.36
C THR A 147 -1.96 -12.44 -2.50
N LEU A 148 -1.33 -13.61 -2.52
CA LEU A 148 -0.49 -14.06 -3.63
C LEU A 148 -1.32 -14.81 -4.66
N MET A 149 -1.35 -14.26 -5.87
CA MET A 149 -2.07 -14.79 -7.02
C MET A 149 -1.14 -15.67 -7.85
N ALA A 150 -1.61 -16.87 -8.17
CA ALA A 150 -0.90 -17.91 -8.93
C ALA A 150 -1.30 -17.95 -10.42
N ASP A 151 -1.98 -16.90 -10.92
CA ASP A 151 -2.55 -16.86 -12.26
C ASP A 151 -1.49 -17.14 -13.34
N PRO A 152 -1.67 -18.15 -14.23
CA PRO A 152 -0.73 -18.42 -15.31
C PRO A 152 -0.58 -17.27 -16.31
N GLU A 153 -1.57 -16.40 -16.44
CA GLU A 153 -1.54 -15.23 -17.35
C GLU A 153 -0.92 -13.98 -16.68
N GLY A 154 -0.53 -14.08 -15.41
CA GLY A 154 0.12 -12.98 -14.71
C GLY A 154 -0.79 -11.79 -14.41
N VAL A 155 -0.17 -10.62 -14.26
CA VAL A 155 -0.89 -9.35 -14.07
C VAL A 155 -1.79 -8.99 -15.26
N TYR A 156 -1.44 -9.45 -16.46
CA TYR A 156 -2.16 -9.18 -17.71
C TYR A 156 -3.37 -10.09 -17.95
N SER A 157 -3.71 -10.97 -16.99
CA SER A 157 -4.89 -11.83 -17.13
C SER A 157 -6.17 -11.05 -17.42
N THR A 158 -7.02 -11.64 -18.24
CA THR A 158 -8.36 -11.14 -18.53
C THR A 158 -9.36 -11.37 -17.39
N ARG A 159 -9.00 -12.21 -16.41
CA ARG A 159 -9.79 -12.51 -15.22
C ARG A 159 -9.83 -11.32 -14.27
N GLN A 160 -11.00 -11.09 -13.67
CA GLN A 160 -11.11 -10.14 -12.55
C GLN A 160 -10.24 -10.60 -11.39
N ILE A 161 -9.67 -9.68 -10.61
CA ILE A 161 -8.80 -10.02 -9.46
C ILE A 161 -9.46 -11.06 -8.54
N MET A 162 -10.76 -10.93 -8.30
CA MET A 162 -11.52 -11.84 -7.43
C MET A 162 -11.60 -13.27 -7.97
N ASP A 163 -11.41 -13.47 -9.27
CA ASP A 163 -11.49 -14.79 -9.91
C ASP A 163 -10.11 -15.38 -10.21
N ARG A 164 -9.03 -14.70 -9.79
CA ARG A 164 -7.66 -15.15 -10.06
C ARG A 164 -7.25 -16.25 -9.07
N PRO A 165 -6.62 -17.33 -9.53
CA PRO A 165 -6.23 -18.43 -8.65
C PRO A 165 -5.24 -18.01 -7.56
N VAL A 166 -5.34 -18.62 -6.39
CA VAL A 166 -4.47 -18.41 -5.22
C VAL A 166 -3.76 -19.70 -4.82
N TYR A 167 -2.67 -19.55 -4.08
CA TYR A 167 -1.92 -20.67 -3.53
C TYR A 167 -2.56 -21.23 -2.26
N VAL A 168 -2.59 -22.56 -2.13
CA VAL A 168 -2.98 -23.25 -0.89
C VAL A 168 -2.11 -24.47 -0.62
N MET A 169 -1.84 -24.74 0.66
CA MET A 169 -1.20 -25.96 1.13
C MET A 169 -2.11 -26.64 2.16
N ARG A 170 -2.34 -27.95 2.02
CA ARG A 170 -3.30 -28.68 2.86
C ARG A 170 -2.63 -29.82 3.61
N LYS A 171 -3.10 -30.04 4.84
CA LYS A 171 -2.77 -31.19 5.68
C LYS A 171 -4.02 -31.79 6.29
N SER A 172 -4.04 -33.10 6.35
CA SER A 172 -4.99 -33.85 7.18
C SER A 172 -4.70 -33.64 8.67
N LEU A 173 -5.67 -33.95 9.53
CA LEU A 173 -5.52 -33.87 10.99
C LEU A 173 -4.44 -34.80 11.56
N ASP A 174 -4.13 -35.90 10.88
CA ASP A 174 -3.03 -36.81 11.22
C ASP A 174 -1.65 -36.31 10.71
N GLY A 175 -1.60 -35.10 10.14
CA GLY A 175 -0.40 -34.47 9.60
C GLY A 175 -0.01 -34.93 8.20
N SER A 176 -0.77 -35.86 7.59
CA SER A 176 -0.45 -36.39 6.27
C SER A 176 -0.71 -35.38 5.13
N THR A 177 0.16 -35.42 4.12
CA THR A 177 0.15 -34.56 2.91
C THR A 177 0.16 -35.38 1.63
N SER A 178 -0.44 -34.86 0.57
CA SER A 178 -0.51 -35.51 -0.73
C SER A 178 -0.38 -34.46 -1.83
N ALA A 179 0.55 -34.70 -2.75
CA ALA A 179 0.74 -33.87 -3.93
C ALA A 179 -0.35 -34.09 -5.00
N THR A 180 -1.13 -35.17 -4.90
CA THR A 180 -2.13 -35.56 -5.89
C THR A 180 -3.56 -35.58 -5.33
N ASN A 181 -3.72 -35.72 -4.02
CA ASN A 181 -5.00 -35.65 -3.33
C ASN A 181 -5.20 -34.28 -2.68
N ALA A 182 -5.90 -33.44 -3.41
CA ALA A 182 -6.36 -32.12 -3.02
C ALA A 182 -7.15 -32.06 -1.70
N THR A 183 -7.75 -33.16 -1.25
CA THR A 183 -8.64 -33.17 -0.08
C THR A 183 -8.24 -34.26 0.89
N GLN A 184 -6.93 -34.52 1.04
CA GLN A 184 -6.47 -35.45 2.06
C GLN A 184 -6.91 -34.98 3.44
N SER A 185 -7.56 -35.89 4.17
CA SER A 185 -8.31 -35.56 5.37
C SER A 185 -8.38 -36.76 6.31
N ALA A 186 -8.52 -36.47 7.60
CA ALA A 186 -8.75 -37.48 8.64
C ALA A 186 -9.91 -37.04 9.54
N VAL A 187 -10.44 -38.02 10.27
CA VAL A 187 -11.57 -37.80 11.16
C VAL A 187 -11.10 -37.14 12.46
N GLY A 188 -11.66 -35.98 12.80
CA GLY A 188 -11.35 -35.26 14.04
C GLY A 188 -12.22 -35.71 15.20
N THR A 189 -11.61 -36.12 16.32
CA THR A 189 -12.31 -36.61 17.52
C THR A 189 -11.87 -35.94 18.84
N ALA A 190 -10.75 -35.20 18.83
CA ALA A 190 -10.16 -34.50 19.98
C ALA A 190 -9.32 -33.30 19.52
N ASP A 191 -8.81 -32.53 20.49
CA ASP A 191 -7.84 -31.46 20.24
C ASP A 191 -6.66 -32.00 19.44
N THR A 192 -6.31 -31.30 18.36
CA THR A 192 -5.32 -31.76 17.40
C THR A 192 -4.33 -30.65 17.07
N VAL A 193 -3.05 -31.02 16.96
CA VAL A 193 -1.98 -30.13 16.52
C VAL A 193 -1.59 -30.49 15.09
N VAL A 194 -1.66 -29.53 14.17
CA VAL A 194 -1.30 -29.70 12.76
C VAL A 194 -0.22 -28.68 12.40
N ASN A 195 1.02 -29.13 12.28
CA ASN A 195 2.15 -28.24 11.98
C ASN A 195 2.46 -28.22 10.48
N PHE A 196 2.84 -27.05 9.97
CA PHE A 196 3.37 -26.86 8.63
C PHE A 196 4.83 -26.42 8.70
N SER A 197 5.68 -27.10 7.94
CA SER A 197 7.10 -26.78 7.78
C SER A 197 7.39 -26.73 6.30
N ILE A 198 7.42 -25.53 5.74
CA ILE A 198 7.44 -25.29 4.30
C ILE A 198 8.89 -25.17 3.82
N GLY A 199 9.35 -26.18 3.08
CA GLY A 199 10.65 -26.23 2.42
C GLY A 199 10.71 -25.38 1.15
N LEU A 200 11.92 -25.19 0.61
CA LEU A 200 12.16 -24.36 -0.59
C LEU A 200 11.37 -24.80 -1.83
N ASN A 201 11.10 -26.10 -1.94
CA ASN A 201 10.50 -26.73 -3.13
C ASN A 201 9.22 -27.49 -2.80
N ASP A 202 8.62 -27.23 -1.63
CA ASP A 202 7.37 -27.89 -1.27
C ASP A 202 6.27 -27.45 -2.25
N PRO A 203 5.48 -28.40 -2.79
CA PRO A 203 4.48 -28.09 -3.78
C PRO A 203 3.29 -27.37 -3.14
N TRP A 204 2.91 -26.25 -3.74
CA TRP A 204 1.62 -25.63 -3.51
C TRP A 204 0.58 -26.14 -4.51
N MET A 205 -0.67 -26.15 -4.06
CA MET A 205 -1.80 -26.28 -4.96
C MET A 205 -2.33 -24.90 -5.33
N VAL A 206 -2.94 -24.82 -6.50
CA VAL A 206 -3.59 -23.63 -7.00
C VAL A 206 -5.09 -23.86 -7.05
N VAL A 207 -5.85 -22.95 -6.45
CA VAL A 207 -7.32 -23.01 -6.38
C VAL A 207 -7.92 -21.70 -6.83
N LEU A 208 -9.12 -21.76 -7.41
CA LEU A 208 -9.92 -20.55 -7.55
C LEU A 208 -10.40 -20.11 -6.16
N PRO A 209 -10.17 -18.86 -5.77
CA PRO A 209 -10.52 -18.39 -4.45
C PRO A 209 -12.04 -18.36 -4.26
N THR A 210 -12.48 -18.76 -3.08
CA THR A 210 -13.89 -18.76 -2.70
C THR A 210 -14.15 -17.59 -1.76
N TRP A 211 -14.12 -16.36 -2.29
CA TRP A 211 -14.26 -15.15 -1.47
C TRP A 211 -15.61 -15.03 -0.76
N TYR A 212 -16.67 -15.60 -1.34
CA TYR A 212 -18.05 -15.51 -0.84
C TYR A 212 -18.74 -16.87 -0.67
N SER A 213 -18.04 -17.97 -0.97
CA SER A 213 -18.60 -19.32 -0.85
C SER A 213 -18.00 -20.00 0.39
N PRO A 214 -18.83 -20.48 1.34
CA PRO A 214 -18.34 -21.33 2.42
C PRO A 214 -17.97 -22.73 1.91
N TYR A 215 -18.24 -23.03 0.63
CA TYR A 215 -17.94 -24.31 -0.01
C TYR A 215 -16.70 -24.21 -0.86
N GLN A 216 -15.88 -25.26 -0.80
CA GLN A 216 -14.80 -25.43 -1.74
C GLN A 216 -15.36 -26.02 -3.06
N THR A 217 -15.52 -25.17 -4.07
CA THR A 217 -16.17 -25.54 -5.35
C THR A 217 -15.18 -25.81 -6.49
N SER A 218 -13.90 -25.47 -6.32
CA SER A 218 -12.86 -25.64 -7.33
C SER A 218 -11.93 -26.82 -7.01
N PHE A 219 -11.63 -27.63 -8.02
CA PHE A 219 -10.61 -28.67 -7.94
C PHE A 219 -9.23 -28.00 -7.93
N PRO A 220 -8.44 -28.18 -6.86
CA PRO A 220 -7.06 -27.72 -6.85
C PRO A 220 -6.26 -28.46 -7.92
N TYR A 221 -5.31 -27.76 -8.54
CA TYR A 221 -4.30 -28.40 -9.37
C TYR A 221 -2.92 -28.09 -8.80
N PRO A 222 -1.97 -29.03 -8.88
CA PRO A 222 -0.61 -28.79 -8.44
C PRO A 222 0.02 -27.69 -9.31
N GLU A 223 0.85 -26.85 -8.70
CA GLU A 223 1.66 -25.92 -9.46
C GLU A 223 2.66 -26.66 -10.37
N THR A 224 3.02 -26.03 -11.49
CA THR A 224 3.95 -26.62 -12.47
C THR A 224 5.42 -26.45 -12.08
N VAL A 225 5.72 -25.45 -11.25
CA VAL A 225 7.06 -25.15 -10.73
C VAL A 225 6.89 -24.81 -9.26
N ALA A 226 7.65 -25.48 -8.40
CA ALA A 226 7.46 -25.36 -6.95
C ALA A 226 7.78 -23.96 -6.44
N ALA A 227 6.81 -23.29 -5.82
CA ALA A 227 7.00 -22.01 -5.14
C ALA A 227 7.53 -22.20 -3.71
N GLY A 228 7.21 -23.31 -3.04
CA GLY A 228 7.72 -23.64 -1.70
C GLY A 228 7.70 -22.46 -0.73
N SER A 229 8.82 -22.22 -0.06
CA SER A 229 8.92 -21.18 0.97
C SER A 229 8.95 -19.74 0.44
N ARG A 230 8.92 -19.51 -0.88
CA ARG A 230 8.82 -18.16 -1.48
C ARG A 230 7.51 -17.47 -1.12
N ILE A 231 6.42 -18.23 -1.11
CA ILE A 231 5.08 -17.75 -0.75
C ILE A 231 5.06 -17.14 0.66
N PRO A 232 5.42 -17.89 1.72
CA PRO A 232 5.49 -17.33 3.07
C PRO A 232 6.58 -16.26 3.19
N ALA A 233 7.74 -16.37 2.52
CA ALA A 233 8.79 -15.34 2.61
C ALA A 233 8.35 -13.95 2.13
N ILE A 234 7.63 -13.90 1.00
CA ILE A 234 7.05 -12.65 0.48
C ILE A 234 6.05 -12.08 1.49
N LEU A 235 5.10 -12.91 1.92
CA LEU A 235 4.02 -12.49 2.83
C LEU A 235 4.54 -12.05 4.20
N ASP A 236 5.55 -12.75 4.70
CA ASP A 236 6.23 -12.44 5.95
C ASP A 236 7.00 -11.13 5.87
N SER A 237 7.55 -10.78 4.70
CA SER A 237 8.17 -9.47 4.46
C SER A 237 7.13 -8.33 4.56
N PHE A 238 5.93 -8.53 4.01
CA PHE A 238 4.83 -7.56 4.19
C PHE A 238 4.38 -7.48 5.66
N TYR A 239 4.43 -8.59 6.40
CA TYR A 239 4.12 -8.63 7.83
C TYR A 239 5.13 -7.81 8.65
N GLU A 240 6.40 -8.02 8.39
CA GLU A 240 7.50 -7.33 9.05
C GLU A 240 7.52 -5.83 8.77
N PHE A 241 7.31 -5.43 7.52
CA PHE A 241 7.25 -4.01 7.16
C PHE A 241 6.13 -3.28 7.93
N ASN A 242 4.95 -3.89 8.02
CA ASN A 242 3.82 -3.26 8.71
C ASN A 242 4.03 -3.10 10.20
N ASN A 243 4.62 -4.11 10.84
CA ASN A 243 4.87 -4.07 12.27
C ASN A 243 5.95 -3.07 12.66
N ASN A 244 6.87 -2.73 11.75
CA ASN A 244 8.06 -1.92 12.08
C ASN A 244 8.07 -0.51 11.47
N ILE A 245 7.42 -0.31 10.31
CA ILE A 245 7.45 0.95 9.56
C ILE A 245 6.05 1.56 9.42
N GLY A 246 5.12 0.85 8.77
CA GLY A 246 3.79 1.38 8.43
C GLY A 246 3.07 0.54 7.38
N ASN A 247 1.87 0.94 6.96
CA ASN A 247 0.99 0.11 6.14
C ASN A 247 1.56 -0.16 4.72
N ALA A 248 1.98 -1.39 4.44
CA ALA A 248 2.58 -1.86 3.19
C ALA A 248 1.58 -2.03 2.04
N VAL A 249 0.28 -1.78 2.29
CA VAL A 249 -0.74 -1.79 1.23
C VAL A 249 -1.10 -0.36 0.81
N PRO A 250 -1.39 -0.12 -0.49
CA PRO A 250 -1.54 1.21 -1.08
C PRO A 250 -2.85 1.94 -0.72
N SER A 251 -3.52 1.64 0.39
CA SER A 251 -4.79 2.31 0.69
C SER A 251 -5.01 2.52 2.18
N ALA A 252 -5.54 3.70 2.51
CA ALA A 252 -6.01 4.04 3.85
C ALA A 252 -7.44 3.53 4.11
N THR A 253 -8.23 3.27 3.06
CA THR A 253 -9.65 2.87 3.15
C THR A 253 -9.92 1.44 2.72
N ALA A 254 -8.98 0.84 2.00
CA ALA A 254 -9.05 -0.50 1.46
C ALA A 254 -7.89 -1.30 2.04
N THR A 255 -8.19 -2.51 2.46
CA THR A 255 -7.22 -3.33 3.16
C THR A 255 -6.45 -4.26 2.25
N ASP A 256 -6.79 -4.37 0.97
CA ASP A 256 -6.40 -5.55 0.19
C ASP A 256 -5.43 -5.23 -0.95
N LEU A 257 -4.30 -5.93 -0.96
CA LEU A 257 -3.32 -5.94 -2.05
C LEU A 257 -3.22 -7.35 -2.65
N ALA A 258 -3.38 -7.47 -3.95
CA ALA A 258 -3.11 -8.70 -4.69
C ALA A 258 -1.74 -8.61 -5.36
N MET A 259 -0.82 -9.52 -5.05
CA MET A 259 0.47 -9.60 -5.74
C MET A 259 0.51 -10.87 -6.57
N HIS A 260 0.76 -10.75 -7.87
CA HIS A 260 1.06 -11.91 -8.69
C HIS A 260 2.49 -12.37 -8.45
N TYR A 261 2.65 -13.65 -8.15
CA TYR A 261 3.93 -14.32 -8.06
C TYR A 261 3.77 -15.74 -8.58
N ARG A 262 4.54 -16.14 -9.59
CA ARG A 262 4.57 -17.52 -10.06
C ARG A 262 5.98 -17.84 -10.57
N PRO A 263 6.70 -18.80 -9.97
CA PRO A 263 8.07 -19.10 -10.35
C PRO A 263 8.26 -19.27 -11.86
N GLY A 264 9.25 -18.57 -12.42
CA GLY A 264 9.58 -18.55 -13.84
C GLY A 264 8.77 -17.58 -14.69
N LEU A 265 7.75 -16.91 -14.14
CA LEU A 265 6.92 -15.94 -14.86
C LEU A 265 7.19 -14.52 -14.37
N SER A 266 8.10 -13.83 -15.06
CA SER A 266 8.49 -12.44 -14.76
C SER A 266 7.86 -11.44 -15.72
N THR A 267 7.70 -10.20 -15.27
CA THR A 267 7.20 -9.08 -16.08
C THR A 267 8.33 -8.11 -16.44
N ARG A 268 8.18 -7.35 -17.54
CA ARG A 268 9.18 -6.36 -17.97
C ARG A 268 9.41 -5.24 -16.94
N ARG A 269 8.44 -5.03 -16.06
CA ARG A 269 8.47 -4.01 -15.00
C ARG A 269 9.14 -4.52 -13.71
N GLY A 270 9.47 -5.81 -13.63
CA GLY A 270 9.99 -6.44 -12.41
C GLY A 270 8.95 -6.50 -11.29
N THR A 271 9.37 -6.19 -10.08
CA THR A 271 8.50 -6.09 -8.90
C THR A 271 7.87 -4.70 -8.79
N PHE A 272 6.53 -4.61 -8.83
CA PHE A 272 5.79 -3.34 -8.82
C PHE A 272 4.33 -3.51 -8.38
N VAL A 273 3.67 -2.40 -8.04
CA VAL A 273 2.21 -2.29 -7.90
C VAL A 273 1.67 -1.30 -8.95
N GLU A 274 0.52 -1.60 -9.55
CA GLU A 274 -0.16 -0.64 -10.44
C GLU A 274 -1.16 0.19 -9.64
N TRP A 275 -0.80 1.45 -9.40
CA TRP A 275 -1.65 2.41 -8.68
C TRP A 275 -2.67 3.11 -9.58
N ARG A 276 -2.59 2.96 -10.92
CA ARG A 276 -3.51 3.60 -11.87
C ARG A 276 -4.53 2.59 -12.41
N PRO A 277 -5.82 2.70 -12.01
CA PRO A 277 -6.87 1.78 -12.42
C PRO A 277 -7.05 1.63 -13.94
N ASN A 278 -6.73 2.68 -14.70
CA ASN A 278 -6.93 2.72 -16.15
C ASN A 278 -5.81 2.05 -16.96
N VAL A 279 -4.69 1.68 -16.34
CA VAL A 279 -3.56 1.05 -17.04
C VAL A 279 -3.75 -0.46 -17.16
N LEU A 280 -4.28 -1.09 -16.11
CA LEU A 280 -4.61 -2.50 -16.05
C LEU A 280 -6.03 -2.66 -15.46
N PRO A 281 -7.09 -2.46 -16.26
CA PRO A 281 -8.45 -2.37 -15.74
C PRO A 281 -8.94 -3.63 -15.00
N LYS A 282 -8.44 -4.81 -15.38
CA LYS A 282 -8.75 -6.09 -14.71
C LYS A 282 -7.90 -6.37 -13.48
N SER A 283 -6.93 -5.50 -13.19
CA SER A 283 -6.04 -5.55 -12.04
C SER A 283 -6.41 -4.51 -10.98
N PHE A 284 -7.58 -3.89 -11.09
CA PHE A 284 -8.16 -3.03 -10.07
C PHE A 284 -9.65 -3.36 -9.87
N ASP A 285 -10.08 -3.52 -8.62
CA ASP A 285 -11.51 -3.63 -8.28
C ASP A 285 -11.95 -2.34 -7.59
N GLY A 286 -12.73 -1.53 -8.29
CA GLY A 286 -13.23 -0.24 -7.78
C GLY A 286 -14.30 -0.36 -6.69
N SER A 287 -14.91 -1.53 -6.52
CA SER A 287 -15.91 -1.76 -5.46
C SER A 287 -15.25 -2.04 -4.11
N THR A 288 -14.12 -2.76 -4.12
CA THR A 288 -13.34 -3.10 -2.91
C THR A 288 -12.05 -2.29 -2.78
N PHE A 289 -11.76 -1.40 -3.74
CA PHE A 289 -10.52 -0.63 -3.85
C PHE A 289 -9.25 -1.50 -3.77
N ARG A 290 -9.32 -2.71 -4.33
CA ARG A 290 -8.22 -3.67 -4.34
C ARG A 290 -7.23 -3.35 -5.46
N TYR A 291 -5.96 -3.20 -5.08
CA TYR A 291 -4.86 -2.96 -6.01
C TYR A 291 -4.15 -4.27 -6.36
N MET A 292 -3.51 -4.30 -7.53
CA MET A 292 -2.72 -5.43 -7.96
C MET A 292 -1.31 -5.03 -8.37
N GLY A 293 -0.36 -5.93 -8.11
CA GLY A 293 1.02 -5.84 -8.53
C GLY A 293 1.59 -7.16 -9.01
N SER A 294 2.88 -7.17 -9.31
CA SER A 294 3.69 -8.35 -9.63
C SER A 294 4.95 -8.34 -8.78
N ILE A 295 5.44 -9.54 -8.45
CA ILE A 295 6.78 -9.77 -7.91
C ILE A 295 7.56 -10.54 -8.98
N CYS A 296 8.79 -10.11 -9.26
CA CYS A 296 9.66 -10.80 -10.21
C CYS A 296 9.94 -12.21 -9.68
N ALA A 297 9.60 -13.23 -10.46
CA ALA A 297 9.62 -14.61 -10.02
C ALA A 297 10.71 -15.45 -10.70
N GLY A 298 11.77 -14.80 -11.18
CA GLY A 298 12.82 -15.42 -11.97
C GLY A 298 12.37 -15.82 -13.39
N GLY A 299 13.18 -16.61 -14.08
CA GLY A 299 12.93 -17.09 -15.45
C GLY A 299 13.67 -16.28 -16.51
N THR A 300 13.17 -16.30 -17.75
CA THR A 300 13.80 -15.62 -18.89
C THR A 300 12.79 -14.69 -19.56
N LEU A 301 13.17 -13.42 -19.73
CA LEU A 301 12.38 -12.40 -20.41
C LEU A 301 13.24 -11.75 -21.49
N ASP A 302 12.77 -11.77 -22.74
CA ASP A 302 13.52 -11.30 -23.92
C ASP A 302 14.93 -11.90 -24.07
N GLY A 303 15.09 -13.18 -23.69
CA GLY A 303 16.39 -13.86 -23.70
C GLY A 303 17.31 -13.49 -22.53
N VAL A 304 16.87 -12.64 -21.61
CA VAL A 304 17.63 -12.24 -20.42
C VAL A 304 17.04 -12.89 -19.18
N ALA A 305 17.88 -13.57 -18.41
CA ALA A 305 17.47 -14.17 -17.15
C ALA A 305 17.08 -13.08 -16.12
N GLN A 306 15.95 -13.29 -15.47
CA GLN A 306 15.36 -12.38 -14.49
C GLN A 306 15.68 -12.88 -13.07
N PRO A 307 15.82 -11.98 -12.10
CA PRO A 307 15.95 -12.34 -10.70
C PRO A 307 14.61 -12.84 -10.11
N ASP A 308 14.71 -13.65 -9.06
CA ASP A 308 13.59 -14.05 -8.21
C ASP A 308 13.62 -13.20 -6.93
N ASP A 309 12.66 -12.29 -6.82
CA ASP A 309 12.62 -11.25 -5.78
C ASP A 309 11.95 -11.74 -4.48
N ALA A 310 11.53 -13.02 -4.42
CA ALA A 310 10.81 -13.55 -3.26
C ALA A 310 11.58 -13.46 -1.94
N PHE A 311 12.92 -13.48 -2.02
CA PHE A 311 13.82 -13.41 -0.87
C PHE A 311 14.59 -12.08 -0.77
N ASP A 312 14.42 -11.19 -1.76
CA ASP A 312 15.06 -9.87 -1.83
C ASP A 312 14.24 -8.84 -1.04
N THR A 313 14.48 -8.76 0.26
CA THR A 313 13.81 -7.81 1.14
C THR A 313 14.12 -6.36 0.78
N GLY A 314 15.25 -6.07 0.14
CA GLY A 314 15.56 -4.72 -0.33
C GLY A 314 14.58 -4.25 -1.40
N THR A 315 14.33 -5.09 -2.40
CA THR A 315 13.33 -4.81 -3.45
C THR A 315 11.91 -4.78 -2.87
N LEU A 316 11.56 -5.74 -2.00
CA LEU A 316 10.22 -5.83 -1.42
C LEU A 316 9.92 -4.66 -0.47
N TYR A 317 10.83 -4.29 0.43
CA TYR A 317 10.60 -3.18 1.37
C TYR A 317 10.55 -1.82 0.67
N ALA A 318 11.35 -1.60 -0.39
CA ALA A 318 11.24 -0.37 -1.18
C ALA A 318 9.86 -0.25 -1.87
N LEU A 319 9.32 -1.37 -2.38
CA LEU A 319 7.94 -1.41 -2.88
C LEU A 319 6.92 -1.09 -1.79
N MET A 320 7.07 -1.70 -0.61
CA MET A 320 6.15 -1.50 0.53
C MET A 320 6.20 -0.07 1.06
N GLY A 321 7.37 0.56 1.09
CA GLY A 321 7.51 1.99 1.44
C GLY A 321 6.75 2.89 0.47
N ARG A 322 6.87 2.63 -0.83
CA ARG A 322 6.08 3.33 -1.85
C ARG A 322 4.57 3.11 -1.67
N ASN A 323 4.15 1.88 -1.34
CA ASN A 323 2.74 1.60 -1.02
C ASN A 323 2.26 2.36 0.21
N ALA A 324 3.04 2.40 1.29
CA ALA A 324 2.69 3.11 2.52
C ALA A 324 2.49 4.60 2.26
N ILE A 325 3.36 5.19 1.46
CA ILE A 325 3.27 6.59 1.10
C ILE A 325 2.08 6.85 0.17
N PHE A 326 1.86 5.99 -0.82
CA PHE A 326 0.68 6.07 -1.67
C PHE A 326 -0.61 5.98 -0.84
N GLY A 327 -0.71 5.01 0.08
CA GLY A 327 -1.88 4.82 0.92
C GLY A 327 -2.18 6.02 1.81
N GLN A 328 -1.14 6.74 2.24
CA GLN A 328 -1.30 7.94 3.05
C GLN A 328 -1.94 9.11 2.29
N GLY A 329 -1.78 9.27 0.97
CA GLY A 329 -2.28 10.47 0.28
C GLY A 329 -2.67 10.31 -1.20
N LYS A 330 -2.74 9.07 -1.71
CA LYS A 330 -2.90 8.73 -3.14
C LYS A 330 -2.01 9.59 -4.05
N THR A 331 -0.79 9.86 -3.58
CA THR A 331 0.14 10.77 -4.25
C THR A 331 0.65 10.15 -5.54
N ASN A 332 1.09 10.99 -6.49
CA ASN A 332 1.79 10.46 -7.66
C ASN A 332 3.07 9.76 -7.23
N ILE A 333 3.39 8.64 -7.88
CA ILE A 333 4.64 7.89 -7.70
C ILE A 333 5.31 7.81 -9.07
N VAL A 334 6.63 8.01 -9.11
CA VAL A 334 7.43 7.89 -10.32
C VAL A 334 7.49 6.42 -10.74
N PRO A 335 7.33 6.06 -12.03
CA PRO A 335 7.59 4.70 -12.49
C PRO A 335 9.00 4.22 -12.14
N THR A 336 9.18 2.90 -11.98
CA THR A 336 10.50 2.31 -11.75
C THR A 336 11.45 2.63 -12.91
N GLY A 337 12.71 2.96 -12.61
CA GLY A 337 13.78 3.19 -13.61
C GLY A 337 13.92 4.64 -14.10
N VAL A 338 13.18 5.57 -13.54
CA VAL A 338 13.27 7.00 -13.85
C VAL A 338 14.33 7.65 -12.95
N PRO A 339 15.15 8.58 -13.46
CA PRO A 339 16.04 9.36 -12.61
C PRO A 339 15.25 10.06 -11.51
N ALA A 340 15.50 9.70 -10.24
CA ALA A 340 14.79 10.27 -9.09
C ALA A 340 15.41 11.61 -8.64
N THR A 341 16.02 12.34 -9.58
CA THR A 341 16.67 13.64 -9.39
C THR A 341 15.89 14.71 -10.14
N SER A 342 15.86 15.93 -9.62
CA SER A 342 15.10 17.04 -10.21
C SER A 342 13.61 16.74 -10.34
N LEU A 343 13.01 16.13 -9.31
CA LEU A 343 11.58 15.90 -9.20
C LEU A 343 10.88 17.13 -8.62
N ALA A 344 9.56 17.22 -8.76
CA ALA A 344 8.75 18.09 -7.91
C ALA A 344 8.97 17.73 -6.42
N PRO A 345 8.95 18.70 -5.49
CA PRO A 345 9.44 18.50 -4.13
C PRO A 345 8.62 17.48 -3.32
N ASP A 346 7.30 17.42 -3.54
CA ASP A 346 6.41 16.39 -3.00
C ASP A 346 6.82 15.00 -3.49
N LEU A 347 7.12 14.87 -4.78
CA LEU A 347 7.48 13.61 -5.39
C LEU A 347 8.89 13.14 -5.00
N ALA A 348 9.85 14.07 -4.92
CA ALA A 348 11.18 13.78 -4.39
C ALA A 348 11.12 13.25 -2.96
N LEU A 349 10.27 13.84 -2.11
CA LEU A 349 10.03 13.35 -0.76
C LEU A 349 9.45 11.94 -0.76
N VAL A 350 8.38 11.71 -1.53
CA VAL A 350 7.70 10.40 -1.64
C VAL A 350 8.65 9.30 -2.11
N GLU A 351 9.41 9.53 -3.18
CA GLU A 351 10.37 8.54 -3.69
C GLU A 351 11.53 8.35 -2.70
N GLY A 352 12.03 9.43 -2.10
CA GLY A 352 13.15 9.36 -1.16
C GLY A 352 12.82 8.61 0.12
N PHE A 353 11.59 8.78 0.64
CA PHE A 353 11.10 8.10 1.83
C PHE A 353 10.85 6.61 1.60
N GLY A 354 10.40 6.21 0.40
CA GLY A 354 10.21 4.78 0.09
C GLY A 354 11.51 3.99 0.24
N ASP A 355 12.61 4.51 -0.32
CA ASP A 355 13.94 3.92 -0.17
C ASP A 355 14.47 4.06 1.26
N ALA A 356 14.22 5.19 1.94
CA ALA A 356 14.67 5.42 3.32
C ALA A 356 14.04 4.46 4.33
N MET A 357 12.74 4.21 4.20
CA MET A 357 12.02 3.20 4.98
C MET A 357 12.65 1.83 4.82
N ALA A 358 12.99 1.45 3.58
CA ALA A 358 13.60 0.16 3.28
C ALA A 358 14.97 0.01 3.95
N VAL A 359 15.90 0.95 3.75
CA VAL A 359 17.24 0.85 4.36
C VAL A 359 17.21 0.93 5.89
N THR A 360 16.26 1.66 6.47
CA THR A 360 16.12 1.75 7.92
C THR A 360 15.66 0.42 8.50
N LEU A 361 14.75 -0.28 7.80
CA LEU A 361 14.27 -1.60 8.21
C LEU A 361 15.29 -2.72 7.93
N LEU A 362 16.07 -2.60 6.86
CA LEU A 362 17.16 -3.53 6.54
C LEU A 362 18.38 -3.37 7.46
N GLU A 363 18.46 -2.25 8.19
CA GLU A 363 19.61 -1.90 9.03
C GLU A 363 20.94 -1.85 8.23
N HIS A 364 20.87 -1.47 6.96
CA HIS A 364 22.04 -1.24 6.11
C HIS A 364 21.74 -0.27 4.96
N PRO A 365 22.73 0.50 4.46
CA PRO A 365 22.54 1.53 3.43
C PRO A 365 22.52 0.99 1.99
N TYR A 366 22.59 -0.32 1.80
CA TYR A 366 22.65 -0.92 0.46
C TYR A 366 21.26 -1.32 -0.03
N LEU A 367 20.93 -0.94 -1.26
CA LEU A 367 19.75 -1.43 -1.97
C LEU A 367 20.18 -2.15 -3.26
N PRO A 368 19.42 -3.13 -3.74
CA PRO A 368 19.75 -3.82 -4.99
C PRO A 368 19.82 -2.83 -6.18
N ALA A 369 20.81 -2.97 -7.07
CA ALA A 369 20.92 -2.10 -8.25
C ALA A 369 20.41 -2.80 -9.52
N GLY A 370 19.34 -2.26 -10.12
CA GLY A 370 18.90 -2.61 -11.47
C GLY A 370 18.22 -3.97 -11.64
N SER A 371 17.93 -4.33 -12.90
CA SER A 371 17.36 -5.63 -13.30
C SER A 371 18.44 -6.53 -13.91
N GLY A 372 18.46 -7.82 -13.56
CA GLY A 372 19.37 -8.83 -14.13
C GLY A 372 19.81 -9.91 -13.13
N THR A 373 20.54 -10.93 -13.62
CA THR A 373 21.03 -12.07 -12.82
C THR A 373 22.11 -11.71 -11.80
N ASN A 374 22.86 -10.64 -12.06
CA ASN A 374 23.93 -10.14 -11.20
C ASN A 374 23.50 -8.90 -10.39
N ARG A 375 22.24 -8.83 -9.96
CA ARG A 375 21.69 -7.69 -9.20
C ARG A 375 22.49 -7.36 -7.91
N TYR A 376 23.19 -8.35 -7.36
CA TYR A 376 24.07 -8.17 -6.20
C TYR A 376 25.58 -8.03 -6.55
N ALA A 377 25.95 -8.11 -7.84
CA ALA A 377 27.32 -7.79 -8.27
C ALA A 377 27.59 -6.27 -8.21
N THR A 378 26.54 -5.46 -8.31
CA THR A 378 26.56 -4.02 -8.08
C THR A 378 25.35 -3.68 -7.22
N VAL A 379 25.56 -3.25 -5.98
CA VAL A 379 24.49 -2.68 -5.13
C VAL A 379 24.56 -1.16 -5.14
N ARG A 380 23.42 -0.50 -4.91
CA ARG A 380 23.34 0.95 -4.73
C ARG A 380 23.56 1.26 -3.26
N ASP A 381 24.69 1.88 -2.93
CA ASP A 381 24.87 2.55 -1.64
C ASP A 381 24.09 3.87 -1.66
N ILE A 382 23.05 3.99 -0.84
CA ILE A 382 22.22 5.20 -0.80
C ILE A 382 22.96 6.43 -0.29
N ARG A 383 24.12 6.27 0.35
CA ARG A 383 24.96 7.37 0.84
C ARG A 383 25.84 7.95 -0.27
N ASP A 384 26.12 7.15 -1.31
CA ASP A 384 26.98 7.58 -2.41
C ASP A 384 26.21 8.48 -3.38
N LEU A 385 26.46 9.78 -3.26
CA LEU A 385 25.93 10.82 -4.15
C LEU A 385 26.97 11.31 -5.16
N SER A 386 28.12 10.65 -5.29
CA SER A 386 29.25 11.12 -6.11
C SER A 386 28.92 11.21 -7.61
N ALA A 387 27.96 10.41 -8.08
CA ALA A 387 27.45 10.46 -9.45
C ALA A 387 26.54 11.68 -9.72
N LEU A 388 26.14 12.44 -8.70
CA LEU A 388 25.25 13.59 -8.81
C LEU A 388 26.04 14.89 -8.84
N SER A 389 25.66 15.78 -9.76
CA SER A 389 26.17 17.15 -9.75
C SER A 389 25.58 17.95 -8.56
N PRO A 390 26.23 19.03 -8.11
CA PRO A 390 25.72 19.85 -7.00
C PRO A 390 24.30 20.38 -7.21
N SER A 391 23.87 20.62 -8.45
CA SER A 391 22.51 21.07 -8.78
C SER A 391 21.45 19.97 -8.70
N GLN A 392 21.88 18.70 -8.71
CA GLN A 392 21.04 17.51 -8.52
C GLN A 392 20.98 17.06 -7.06
N ILE A 393 21.78 17.67 -6.17
CA ILE A 393 21.74 17.43 -4.72
C ILE A 393 20.94 18.56 -4.08
N GLY A 394 19.89 18.18 -3.35
CA GLY A 394 18.98 19.12 -2.71
C GLY A 394 17.58 18.53 -2.54
N PRO A 395 16.59 19.36 -2.19
CA PRO A 395 15.27 18.87 -1.82
C PRO A 395 14.38 18.39 -2.98
N PHE A 396 14.86 18.54 -4.22
CA PHE A 396 14.21 18.02 -5.42
C PHE A 396 14.82 16.67 -5.84
N SER A 397 15.57 16.02 -4.95
CA SER A 397 16.35 14.82 -5.23
C SER A 397 16.02 13.74 -4.21
N ALA A 398 15.37 12.67 -4.66
CA ALA A 398 15.06 11.53 -3.81
C ALA A 398 16.35 10.89 -3.23
N PRO A 399 17.44 10.67 -4.00
CA PRO A 399 18.69 10.17 -3.42
C PRO A 399 19.25 11.04 -2.28
N ALA A 400 19.21 12.38 -2.42
CA ALA A 400 19.67 13.27 -1.36
C ALA A 400 18.78 13.19 -0.11
N ILE A 401 17.46 13.06 -0.30
CA ILE A 401 16.50 12.87 0.79
C ILE A 401 16.73 11.52 1.48
N THR A 402 16.91 10.44 0.72
CA THR A 402 17.19 9.10 1.26
C THR A 402 18.49 9.11 2.08
N ALA A 403 19.56 9.70 1.56
CA ALA A 403 20.84 9.82 2.25
C ALA A 403 20.75 10.66 3.53
N LEU A 404 20.05 11.80 3.49
CA LEU A 404 19.76 12.60 4.69
C LEU A 404 18.98 11.80 5.73
N THR A 405 17.97 11.05 5.28
CA THR A 405 17.11 10.25 6.16
C THR A 405 17.90 9.13 6.85
N TRP A 406 18.84 8.51 6.15
CA TRP A 406 19.78 7.55 6.74
C TRP A 406 20.64 8.18 7.84
N GLU A 407 21.21 9.36 7.61
CA GLU A 407 22.00 10.07 8.63
C GLU A 407 21.16 10.45 9.86
N LEU A 408 19.90 10.85 9.66
CA LEU A 408 18.97 11.08 10.75
C LEU A 408 18.70 9.78 11.53
N ALA A 409 18.50 8.66 10.84
CA ALA A 409 18.29 7.37 11.50
C ALA A 409 19.53 6.92 12.31
N LEU A 410 20.74 7.17 11.83
CA LEU A 410 21.99 6.93 12.58
C LEU A 410 22.04 7.74 13.88
N ILE A 411 21.73 9.04 13.81
CA ILE A 411 21.71 9.93 14.99
C ILE A 411 20.69 9.44 16.02
N ASN A 412 19.49 9.05 15.57
CA ASN A 412 18.48 8.49 16.45
C ASN A 412 18.92 7.17 17.11
N GLY A 413 19.71 6.36 16.40
CA GLY A 413 20.33 5.14 16.94
C GLY A 413 21.57 5.40 17.83
N GLY A 414 21.99 6.65 18.01
CA GLY A 414 23.23 6.99 18.73
C GLY A 414 24.51 6.56 17.99
N ILE A 415 24.44 6.39 16.66
CA ILE A 415 25.54 5.91 15.82
C ILE A 415 26.24 7.10 15.16
N THR A 416 27.56 7.15 15.28
CA THR A 416 28.36 8.16 14.58
C THR A 416 28.51 7.79 13.10
N SER A 417 28.17 8.71 12.20
CA SER A 417 28.30 8.51 10.74
C SER A 417 29.75 8.17 10.33
N PRO A 418 29.97 7.24 9.37
CA PRO A 418 28.95 6.53 8.59
C PRO A 418 28.43 5.24 9.27
N GLY A 419 28.89 4.94 10.48
CA GLY A 419 28.70 3.67 11.16
C GLY A 419 29.47 2.52 10.51
N THR A 420 29.29 1.32 11.07
CA THR A 420 29.77 0.04 10.57
C THR A 420 28.63 -0.99 10.60
N PRO A 421 28.74 -2.12 9.87
CA PRO A 421 27.73 -3.18 9.90
C PRO A 421 27.34 -3.62 11.33
N ALA A 422 28.33 -3.72 12.22
CA ALA A 422 28.09 -4.09 13.61
C ALA A 422 27.27 -3.03 14.38
N THR A 423 27.47 -1.74 14.07
CA THR A 423 26.71 -0.67 14.74
C THR A 423 25.33 -0.45 14.13
N TRP A 424 25.15 -0.70 12.83
CA TRP A 424 23.86 -0.50 12.15
C TRP A 424 22.77 -1.42 12.71
N ALA A 425 23.12 -2.59 13.25
CA ALA A 425 22.19 -3.47 13.96
C ALA A 425 21.54 -2.84 15.22
N ASN A 426 22.00 -1.66 15.66
CA ASN A 426 21.36 -0.90 16.73
C ASN A 426 20.36 0.14 16.21
N MET A 427 20.23 0.28 14.89
CA MET A 427 19.19 1.11 14.29
C MET A 427 17.83 0.46 14.55
N THR A 428 16.83 1.26 14.85
CA THR A 428 15.47 0.76 15.10
C THR A 428 14.49 1.54 14.24
N ALA A 429 13.90 0.86 13.25
CA ALA A 429 12.87 1.42 12.37
C ALA A 429 11.73 2.12 13.14
N LEU A 430 11.25 1.47 14.21
CA LEU A 430 10.13 1.92 15.04
C LEU A 430 10.33 3.29 15.71
N ASN A 431 11.57 3.67 16.04
CA ASN A 431 11.85 4.95 16.68
C ASN A 431 11.76 6.12 15.69
N PHE A 432 11.78 5.84 14.40
CA PHE A 432 11.93 6.86 13.36
C PHE A 432 10.66 7.02 12.48
N THR A 433 9.62 6.23 12.74
CA THR A 433 8.35 6.20 11.98
C THR A 433 7.60 7.53 11.98
N ARG A 434 7.79 8.40 13.00
CA ARG A 434 7.15 9.72 13.04
C ARG A 434 7.48 10.56 11.81
N MET A 435 8.72 10.52 11.32
CA MET A 435 9.16 11.26 10.14
C MET A 435 8.39 10.85 8.87
N TYR A 436 7.90 9.61 8.85
CA TYR A 436 7.16 9.05 7.73
C TYR A 436 5.64 9.18 7.86
N SER A 437 5.16 9.52 9.05
CA SER A 437 3.73 9.71 9.30
C SER A 437 3.25 11.03 8.70
N GLY A 438 1.94 11.20 8.49
CA GLY A 438 1.36 12.52 8.16
C GLY A 438 1.82 13.10 6.82
N LEU A 439 2.12 12.27 5.82
CA LEU A 439 2.28 12.75 4.43
C LEU A 439 0.98 13.34 3.86
N ASN A 440 -0.12 13.26 4.62
CA ASN A 440 -1.40 13.84 4.33
C ASN A 440 -1.80 14.95 5.33
N PRO A 441 -2.51 16.00 4.85
CA PRO A 441 -3.36 16.80 5.71
C PRO A 441 -4.44 15.91 6.36
N THR A 442 -4.29 15.60 7.65
CA THR A 442 -5.35 15.03 8.49
C THR A 442 -6.68 15.78 8.29
N MET A 443 -7.66 15.14 7.67
CA MET A 443 -9.07 15.44 7.93
C MET A 443 -9.43 14.78 9.26
N THR A 444 -9.20 15.48 10.36
CA THR A 444 -9.63 15.00 11.67
C THR A 444 -11.14 15.15 11.78
N SER A 445 -11.80 14.04 12.09
CA SER A 445 -13.23 13.90 12.32
C SER A 445 -13.87 15.03 13.14
N GLY A 446 -14.98 15.58 12.65
CA GLY A 446 -16.02 16.23 13.46
C GLY A 446 -15.85 17.71 13.78
N THR A 447 -14.66 18.28 13.65
CA THR A 447 -14.43 19.73 13.78
C THR A 447 -13.46 20.12 12.69
N ALA A 448 -13.89 20.98 11.77
CA ALA A 448 -13.12 21.41 10.62
C ALA A 448 -11.91 22.25 11.05
N THR A 449 -10.86 21.60 11.54
CA THR A 449 -9.50 22.10 11.48
C THR A 449 -8.80 21.21 10.48
N ILE A 450 -8.91 21.60 9.20
CA ILE A 450 -8.18 20.98 8.09
C ILE A 450 -6.72 21.00 8.50
N SER A 451 -6.09 19.85 8.73
CA SER A 451 -4.63 19.82 8.88
C SER A 451 -4.02 20.42 7.62
N THR A 452 -3.21 21.45 7.78
CA THR A 452 -2.78 22.33 6.71
C THR A 452 -1.32 22.06 6.36
N ASP A 453 -0.93 20.91 5.79
CA ASP A 453 0.42 20.78 5.18
C ASP A 453 0.45 20.24 3.74
N ILE A 454 1.23 20.93 2.87
CA ILE A 454 1.69 20.37 1.58
C ILE A 454 2.81 19.43 1.97
N THR A 455 2.75 18.18 1.52
CA THR A 455 3.79 17.17 1.77
C THR A 455 5.15 17.74 1.40
N SER A 456 5.93 18.13 2.41
CA SER A 456 7.18 18.89 2.26
C SER A 456 8.21 18.33 3.23
N LEU A 457 9.44 18.18 2.74
CA LEU A 457 10.56 17.69 3.54
C LEU A 457 10.77 18.51 4.82
N TYR A 458 10.61 19.84 4.75
CA TYR A 458 10.81 20.71 5.91
C TYR A 458 9.76 20.50 6.99
N THR A 459 8.50 20.27 6.59
CA THR A 459 7.45 19.90 7.53
C THR A 459 7.85 18.59 8.22
N GLN A 460 8.28 17.57 7.48
CA GLN A 460 8.69 16.28 8.05
C GLN A 460 9.91 16.38 8.97
N LEU A 461 10.88 17.25 8.65
CA LEU A 461 12.01 17.56 9.53
C LEU A 461 11.56 18.27 10.82
N ALA A 462 10.61 19.21 10.74
CA ALA A 462 10.06 19.89 11.91
C ALA A 462 9.36 18.90 12.88
N ARG A 463 8.80 17.80 12.36
CA ARG A 463 8.16 16.76 13.19
C ARG A 463 9.13 16.04 14.13
N LEU A 464 10.42 16.01 13.78
CA LEU A 464 11.46 15.49 14.66
C LEU A 464 11.62 16.34 15.93
N GLN A 465 11.15 17.60 15.91
CA GLN A 465 11.19 18.54 17.03
C GLN A 465 9.86 18.68 17.78
N GLU A 466 8.81 17.99 17.34
CA GLU A 466 7.55 17.90 18.08
C GLU A 466 7.79 17.23 19.44
N SER A 467 7.07 17.69 20.46
CA SER A 467 7.09 17.04 21.78
C SER A 467 6.78 15.54 21.66
N LYS A 468 7.38 14.74 22.54
CA LYS A 468 7.08 13.30 22.61
C LYS A 468 5.59 13.09 22.87
N GLY A 469 4.91 12.42 21.94
CA GLY A 469 3.54 11.95 22.10
C GLY A 469 3.50 10.57 22.75
N THR A 470 2.30 10.12 23.09
CA THR A 470 2.08 8.80 23.71
C THR A 470 2.34 7.63 22.76
N ALA A 471 2.28 7.86 21.44
CA ALA A 471 2.53 6.86 20.41
C ALA A 471 4.01 6.79 19.97
N ASP A 472 4.88 7.67 20.48
CA ASP A 472 6.26 7.76 20.04
C ASP A 472 7.20 6.89 20.89
N ASN A 473 7.98 6.05 20.22
CA ASN A 473 8.91 5.15 20.87
C ASN A 473 10.14 5.88 21.44
N SER A 474 10.56 7.01 20.85
CA SER A 474 11.69 7.83 21.28
C SER A 474 11.34 9.31 21.42
N ASP A 475 12.11 10.04 22.24
CA ASP A 475 12.02 11.50 22.33
C ASP A 475 12.92 12.14 21.28
N LEU A 476 12.43 12.17 20.03
CA LEU A 476 13.17 12.66 18.86
C LEU A 476 13.67 14.11 19.04
N LYS A 477 12.91 14.94 19.76
CA LYS A 477 13.24 16.35 19.99
C LYS A 477 14.58 16.55 20.68
N ASN A 478 14.97 15.64 21.57
CA ASN A 478 16.26 15.72 22.26
C ASN A 478 17.44 15.48 21.31
N TYR A 479 17.24 14.68 20.26
CA TYR A 479 18.27 14.36 19.28
C TYR A 479 18.36 15.40 18.14
N PHE A 480 17.24 16.02 17.76
CA PHE A 480 17.15 16.85 16.55
C PHE A 480 16.92 18.33 16.84
N GLN A 481 17.73 18.92 17.72
CA GLN A 481 17.76 20.37 17.92
C GLN A 481 18.25 21.11 16.65
N ASP A 482 17.95 22.40 16.52
CA ASP A 482 18.38 23.20 15.35
C ASP A 482 19.91 23.18 15.15
N SER A 483 20.67 23.15 16.25
CA SER A 483 22.14 23.00 16.24
C SER A 483 22.62 21.70 15.58
N VAL A 484 21.78 20.67 15.53
CA VAL A 484 22.05 19.39 14.86
C VAL A 484 21.52 19.41 13.42
N LEU A 485 20.27 19.85 13.22
CA LEU A 485 19.60 19.83 11.91
C LEU A 485 20.24 20.78 10.90
N THR A 486 20.64 22.00 11.31
CA THR A 486 21.25 22.99 10.42
C THR A 486 22.54 22.46 9.73
N PRO A 487 23.59 22.04 10.46
CA PRO A 487 24.80 21.54 9.82
C PRO A 487 24.60 20.18 9.12
N LEU A 488 23.63 19.36 9.55
CA LEU A 488 23.33 18.10 8.89
C LEU A 488 22.68 18.30 7.52
N CYS A 489 21.58 19.05 7.46
CA CYS A 489 20.84 19.27 6.22
C CYS A 489 21.68 20.05 5.18
N ALA A 490 22.57 20.94 5.64
CA ALA A 490 23.48 21.68 4.78
C ALA A 490 24.40 20.78 3.92
N ARG A 491 24.80 19.59 4.43
CA ARG A 491 25.63 18.62 3.67
C ARG A 491 24.93 18.10 2.43
N PHE A 492 23.60 18.12 2.43
CA PHE A 492 22.73 17.65 1.35
C PHE A 492 22.10 18.82 0.58
N ASN A 493 22.63 20.04 0.73
CA ASN A 493 22.12 21.26 0.09
C ASN A 493 20.63 21.53 0.41
N ILE A 494 20.21 21.19 1.64
CA ILE A 494 18.86 21.40 2.15
C ILE A 494 18.96 22.42 3.30
N PRO A 495 18.67 23.71 3.07
CA PRO A 495 18.84 24.73 4.09
C PRO A 495 17.78 24.62 5.20
N TRP A 496 18.22 24.31 6.43
CA TRP A 496 17.39 24.33 7.65
C TRP A 496 17.63 25.62 8.45
N THR A 497 16.57 26.39 8.72
CA THR A 497 16.67 27.74 9.31
C THR A 497 16.09 27.82 10.72
N THR A 498 14.86 27.36 10.96
CA THR A 498 14.26 27.02 12.27
C THR A 498 12.94 26.26 12.07
N ALA A 499 12.41 25.60 13.10
CA ALA A 499 11.07 25.00 13.07
C ALA A 499 9.95 26.02 12.83
N ALA A 500 10.07 27.24 13.38
CA ALA A 500 9.06 28.29 13.29
C ALA A 500 8.94 28.83 11.85
N ASP A 501 10.05 28.92 11.13
CA ASP A 501 10.08 29.33 9.72
C ASP A 501 9.67 28.19 8.76
N ALA A 502 9.66 26.94 9.24
CA ALA A 502 9.30 25.75 8.45
C ALA A 502 7.79 25.50 8.34
N ILE A 503 6.96 26.24 9.10
CA ILE A 503 5.49 26.14 9.12
C ILE A 503 4.88 26.57 7.77
N LEU A 504 5.61 27.35 6.97
CA LEU A 504 5.28 27.55 5.56
C LEU A 504 6.17 26.63 4.71
N PRO A 505 5.60 25.79 3.83
CA PRO A 505 6.43 24.97 2.96
C PRO A 505 7.26 25.91 2.08
N LYS A 506 8.61 25.89 2.20
CA LYS A 506 9.54 26.80 1.48
C LYS A 506 9.35 26.86 -0.05
N TYR A 507 8.52 25.98 -0.61
CA TYR A 507 8.18 25.89 -2.03
C TYR A 507 6.83 26.52 -2.40
N THR A 508 6.14 27.18 -1.45
CA THR A 508 4.78 27.70 -1.64
C THR A 508 4.77 29.21 -1.80
N VAL A 509 4.11 29.69 -2.86
CA VAL A 509 3.83 31.12 -3.05
C VAL A 509 2.57 31.50 -2.25
N ASN A 510 2.65 32.52 -1.40
CA ASN A 510 1.50 33.01 -0.65
C ASN A 510 0.85 34.20 -1.36
N TRP A 511 -0.40 34.04 -1.79
CA TRP A 511 -1.22 35.07 -2.43
C TRP A 511 -2.00 35.94 -1.43
N GLY A 512 -1.86 35.69 -0.13
CA GLY A 512 -2.48 36.47 0.93
C GLY A 512 -3.94 36.10 1.20
N ALA A 513 -4.64 37.00 1.88
CA ALA A 513 -6.03 36.83 2.28
C ALA A 513 -6.99 37.49 1.27
N ASP A 514 -8.11 36.81 1.02
CA ASP A 514 -9.20 37.21 0.13
C ASP A 514 -8.72 37.74 -1.24
N PRO A 515 -7.94 36.93 -2.00
CA PRO A 515 -7.33 37.38 -3.25
C PRO A 515 -8.39 37.84 -4.26
N ASP A 516 -8.13 38.95 -4.95
CA ASP A 516 -8.98 39.46 -6.02
C ASP A 516 -8.12 40.01 -7.16
N SER A 517 -8.05 39.25 -8.25
CA SER A 517 -7.23 39.58 -9.42
C SER A 517 -7.70 40.83 -10.16
N LEU A 518 -8.96 41.25 -9.97
CA LEU A 518 -9.47 42.51 -10.52
C LEU A 518 -8.94 43.74 -9.77
N ALA A 519 -8.67 43.60 -8.47
CA ALA A 519 -8.14 44.66 -7.62
C ALA A 519 -6.61 44.66 -7.58
N THR A 520 -6.00 43.47 -7.46
CA THR A 520 -4.55 43.28 -7.43
C THR A 520 -4.20 41.98 -8.15
N PRO A 521 -3.55 42.05 -9.33
CA PRO A 521 -3.15 40.86 -10.06
C PRO A 521 -2.28 39.94 -9.20
N LEU A 522 -2.56 38.64 -9.26
CA LEU A 522 -1.70 37.64 -8.62
C LEU A 522 -0.35 37.58 -9.34
N PRO A 523 0.76 37.36 -8.61
CA PRO A 523 2.08 37.29 -9.21
C PRO A 523 2.18 36.15 -10.22
N SER A 524 2.63 36.45 -11.43
CA SER A 524 2.95 35.44 -12.44
C SER A 524 4.19 34.64 -12.03
N PHE A 525 4.29 33.41 -12.53
CA PHE A 525 5.41 32.51 -12.28
C PHE A 525 5.76 31.72 -13.55
N THR A 526 6.95 31.14 -13.61
CA THR A 526 7.38 30.35 -14.77
C THR A 526 7.30 28.86 -14.45
N LEU A 527 6.65 28.09 -15.31
CA LEU A 527 6.76 26.64 -15.35
C LEU A 527 7.73 26.22 -16.46
N SER A 528 8.55 25.20 -16.21
CA SER A 528 9.59 24.73 -17.12
C SER A 528 9.64 23.21 -17.18
N MET A 529 9.75 22.67 -18.39
CA MET A 529 10.05 21.26 -18.63
C MET A 529 11.55 21.00 -18.83
N GLY A 530 12.43 21.94 -18.48
CA GLY A 530 13.88 21.82 -18.71
C GLY A 530 14.53 20.64 -17.98
N ALA A 531 13.92 20.17 -16.90
CA ALA A 531 14.34 18.97 -16.15
C ALA A 531 13.51 17.72 -16.46
N ALA A 532 12.57 17.79 -17.40
CA ALA A 532 11.66 16.69 -17.69
C ALA A 532 12.38 15.56 -18.42
N ALA A 533 12.17 14.32 -17.96
CA ALA A 533 12.68 13.11 -18.59
C ALA A 533 11.52 12.23 -19.05
N LYS A 534 11.70 11.56 -20.18
CA LYS A 534 10.75 10.55 -20.64
C LYS A 534 10.84 9.30 -19.76
N VAL A 535 9.70 8.64 -19.60
CA VAL A 535 9.55 7.41 -18.83
C VAL A 535 8.79 6.38 -19.65
N LYS A 536 9.15 5.10 -19.48
CA LYS A 536 8.40 4.00 -20.09
C LYS A 536 7.06 3.86 -19.37
N ARG A 537 5.98 4.02 -20.14
CA ARG A 537 4.63 3.66 -19.75
C ARG A 537 4.27 2.33 -20.38
N TYR A 538 3.95 1.39 -19.52
CA TYR A 538 3.38 0.10 -19.89
C TYR A 538 1.86 0.23 -19.85
N SER A 539 1.18 -0.23 -20.88
CA SER A 539 -0.29 -0.26 -20.96
C SER A 539 -0.75 -1.47 -21.76
N LEU A 540 -2.03 -1.78 -21.72
CA LEU A 540 -2.63 -2.78 -22.61
C LEU A 540 -3.36 -2.10 -23.77
N ASP A 541 -3.28 -2.68 -24.96
CA ASP A 541 -4.17 -2.34 -26.06
C ASP A 541 -5.54 -3.07 -25.96
N ALA A 542 -6.42 -2.83 -26.93
CA ALA A 542 -7.75 -3.44 -26.96
C ALA A 542 -7.72 -4.98 -27.08
N ALA A 543 -6.60 -5.56 -27.49
CA ALA A 543 -6.40 -7.01 -27.59
C ALA A 543 -5.70 -7.59 -26.33
N ASN A 544 -5.50 -6.79 -25.28
CA ASN A 544 -4.73 -7.12 -24.08
C ASN A 544 -3.26 -7.46 -24.38
N VAL A 545 -2.68 -6.86 -25.40
CA VAL A 545 -1.24 -6.94 -25.66
C VAL A 545 -0.53 -5.79 -24.95
N GLU A 546 0.57 -6.09 -24.28
CA GLU A 546 1.42 -5.08 -23.62
C GLU A 546 2.03 -4.13 -24.65
N GLN A 547 1.80 -2.84 -24.44
CA GLN A 547 2.36 -1.74 -25.20
C GLN A 547 3.32 -0.94 -24.32
N VAL A 548 4.48 -0.60 -24.87
CA VAL A 548 5.48 0.24 -24.20
C VAL A 548 5.61 1.55 -24.96
N THR A 549 5.24 2.65 -24.32
CA THR A 549 5.35 4.00 -24.88
C THR A 549 6.22 4.87 -23.99
N GLU A 550 6.92 5.85 -24.56
CA GLU A 550 7.66 6.83 -23.77
C GLU A 550 6.88 8.12 -23.63
N ILE A 551 6.67 8.58 -22.39
CA ILE A 551 5.93 9.80 -22.09
C ILE A 551 6.68 10.68 -21.07
N TYR A 552 6.39 11.98 -21.06
CA TYR A 552 6.76 12.83 -19.92
C TYR A 552 5.72 12.66 -18.81
N PRO A 553 6.12 12.34 -17.57
CA PRO A 553 5.20 12.20 -16.44
C PRO A 553 4.74 13.56 -15.88
N ASN A 554 5.38 14.66 -16.33
CA ASN A 554 5.12 16.04 -15.91
C ASN A 554 5.25 16.28 -14.40
N ASN A 555 6.27 15.71 -13.77
CA ASN A 555 6.52 15.88 -12.34
C ASN A 555 7.99 16.20 -12.02
N SER A 556 8.70 16.84 -12.95
CA SER A 556 10.06 17.32 -12.71
C SER A 556 10.05 18.71 -12.04
N LYS A 557 11.20 19.08 -11.51
CA LYS A 557 11.49 20.39 -10.92
C LYS A 557 11.21 21.47 -11.95
N GLY A 558 10.34 22.40 -11.60
CA GLY A 558 9.93 23.50 -12.48
C GLY A 558 8.62 23.24 -13.23
N GLU A 559 8.17 21.99 -13.39
CA GLU A 559 6.87 21.68 -14.01
C GLU A 559 5.70 21.92 -13.06
N VAL A 560 5.97 22.02 -11.76
CA VAL A 560 4.97 22.15 -10.69
C VAL A 560 5.29 23.35 -9.81
N LEU A 561 4.27 24.16 -9.54
CA LEU A 561 4.27 25.23 -8.55
C LEU A 561 3.21 24.95 -7.46
N TYR A 562 3.54 25.33 -6.23
CA TYR A 562 2.61 25.36 -5.11
C TYR A 562 2.27 26.80 -4.75
N ALA A 563 0.98 27.08 -4.54
CA ALA A 563 0.51 28.36 -4.03
C ALA A 563 -0.52 28.17 -2.91
N MET A 564 -0.72 29.21 -2.11
CA MET A 564 -1.73 29.25 -1.05
C MET A 564 -2.40 30.62 -0.95
N ALA A 565 -3.64 30.63 -0.50
CA ALA A 565 -4.40 31.83 -0.20
C ALA A 565 -5.36 31.56 0.97
N ALA A 566 -5.84 32.61 1.63
CA ALA A 566 -6.80 32.52 2.72
C ALA A 566 -8.13 33.17 2.35
N TRP A 567 -9.24 32.67 2.89
CA TRP A 567 -10.57 33.26 2.72
C TRP A 567 -11.19 33.57 4.08
N SER A 568 -11.51 34.84 4.30
CA SER A 568 -12.20 35.28 5.52
C SER A 568 -13.70 35.08 5.39
N LEU A 569 -14.24 35.18 4.17
CA LEU A 569 -15.67 35.04 3.87
C LEU A 569 -15.91 34.07 2.72
N ASP A 570 -17.11 33.50 2.68
CA ASP A 570 -17.60 32.74 1.53
C ASP A 570 -17.63 33.63 0.28
N ARG A 571 -16.95 33.20 -0.79
CA ARG A 571 -16.82 33.97 -2.03
C ARG A 571 -16.82 33.07 -3.26
N THR A 572 -17.32 33.61 -4.37
CA THR A 572 -17.25 32.96 -5.69
C THR A 572 -16.36 33.77 -6.62
N TYR A 573 -15.54 33.06 -7.37
CA TYR A 573 -14.60 33.62 -8.33
C TYR A 573 -14.86 33.09 -9.74
N THR A 574 -14.55 33.91 -10.72
CA THR A 574 -14.23 33.49 -12.07
C THR A 574 -12.76 33.07 -12.06
N PHE A 575 -12.51 31.78 -12.20
CA PHE A 575 -11.18 31.18 -12.16
C PHE A 575 -10.70 30.88 -13.58
N ARG A 576 -9.59 31.50 -13.98
CA ARG A 576 -8.93 31.29 -15.28
C ARG A 576 -7.42 31.34 -15.17
N VAL A 577 -6.75 30.81 -16.19
CA VAL A 577 -5.29 30.81 -16.28
C VAL A 577 -4.87 31.31 -17.66
N THR A 578 -3.91 32.23 -17.70
CA THR A 578 -3.28 32.70 -18.94
C THR A 578 -1.82 32.29 -18.99
N THR A 579 -1.32 32.04 -20.20
CA THR A 579 0.05 31.55 -20.44
C THR A 579 0.76 32.38 -21.51
N VAL A 580 2.06 32.61 -21.32
CA VAL A 580 2.94 33.28 -22.29
C VAL A 580 4.28 32.52 -22.38
N PRO A 581 4.66 31.97 -23.55
CA PRO A 581 3.86 31.89 -24.77
C PRO A 581 2.60 31.04 -24.57
N ALA A 582 1.66 31.11 -25.52
CA ALA A 582 0.51 30.23 -25.52
C ALA A 582 0.96 28.76 -25.56
N LEU A 583 0.29 27.90 -24.80
CA LEU A 583 0.59 26.46 -24.78
C LEU A 583 0.47 25.84 -26.18
N PRO A 584 1.32 24.85 -26.53
CA PRO A 584 1.18 24.10 -27.76
C PRO A 584 0.03 23.09 -27.69
N ALA A 585 -0.44 22.63 -28.85
CA ALA A 585 -1.48 21.62 -28.94
C ALA A 585 -1.13 20.36 -28.13
N GLY A 586 -2.09 19.87 -27.33
CA GLY A 586 -1.90 18.70 -26.45
C GLY A 586 -1.29 19.03 -25.08
N ALA A 587 -0.88 20.28 -24.83
CA ALA A 587 -0.49 20.74 -23.50
C ALA A 587 -1.65 21.43 -22.75
N SER A 588 -1.61 21.40 -21.43
CA SER A 588 -2.56 22.09 -20.55
C SER A 588 -1.92 22.54 -19.25
N ILE A 589 -2.53 23.53 -18.58
CA ILE A 589 -2.28 23.77 -17.15
C ILE A 589 -3.32 23.00 -16.35
N GLU A 590 -2.85 22.22 -15.39
CA GLU A 590 -3.68 21.56 -14.38
C GLU A 590 -3.57 22.32 -13.07
N VAL A 591 -4.71 22.56 -12.41
CA VAL A 591 -4.76 23.09 -11.05
C VAL A 591 -5.56 22.17 -10.16
N VAL A 592 -4.91 21.66 -9.12
CA VAL A 592 -5.52 20.85 -8.05
C VAL A 592 -5.66 21.72 -6.82
N LEU A 593 -6.88 21.83 -6.29
CA LEU A 593 -7.18 22.55 -5.05
C LEU A 593 -7.22 21.58 -3.87
N ASP A 594 -6.53 21.91 -2.78
CA ASP A 594 -6.53 21.16 -1.51
C ASP A 594 -6.29 19.65 -1.65
N GLY A 595 -5.52 19.25 -2.66
CA GLY A 595 -5.19 17.85 -2.91
C GLY A 595 -6.28 17.02 -3.59
N ASP A 596 -7.39 17.62 -4.07
CA ASP A 596 -8.40 16.89 -4.83
C ASP A 596 -7.94 16.56 -6.26
N ILE A 597 -7.06 15.56 -6.36
CA ILE A 597 -6.52 15.06 -7.63
C ILE A 597 -7.56 14.40 -8.54
N ASN A 598 -8.75 14.08 -8.03
CA ASN A 598 -9.79 13.42 -8.82
C ASN A 598 -10.61 14.42 -9.63
N ASN A 599 -10.67 15.69 -9.19
CA ASN A 599 -11.40 16.75 -9.87
C ASN A 599 -10.50 17.97 -10.15
N PRO A 600 -9.44 17.82 -10.96
CA PRO A 600 -8.58 18.94 -11.30
C PRO A 600 -9.30 19.94 -12.23
N TYR A 601 -8.93 21.21 -12.12
CA TYR A 601 -9.25 22.22 -13.13
C TYR A 601 -8.24 22.13 -14.27
N LEU A 602 -8.70 22.00 -15.51
CA LEU A 602 -7.84 21.83 -16.68
C LEU A 602 -8.01 23.01 -17.63
N PHE A 603 -6.91 23.68 -17.94
CA PHE A 603 -6.85 24.80 -18.88
C PHE A 603 -6.06 24.35 -20.13
N PRO A 604 -6.73 23.75 -21.14
CA PRO A 604 -6.06 23.25 -22.34
C PRO A 604 -5.60 24.37 -23.27
N SER A 605 -4.56 24.06 -24.06
CA SER A 605 -4.06 24.93 -25.12
C SER A 605 -5.18 25.46 -26.03
N GLY A 606 -5.16 26.77 -26.29
CA GLY A 606 -6.04 27.43 -27.26
C GLY A 606 -7.49 27.62 -26.82
N ALA A 607 -7.83 27.26 -25.58
CA ALA A 607 -9.16 27.49 -25.01
C ALA A 607 -9.13 28.64 -23.99
N ASP A 608 -10.08 29.57 -24.07
CA ASP A 608 -10.34 30.55 -23.01
C ASP A 608 -11.22 29.90 -21.94
N THR A 609 -10.67 28.89 -21.27
CA THR A 609 -11.40 28.09 -20.28
C THR A 609 -11.54 28.87 -18.98
N VAL A 610 -12.79 28.98 -18.51
CA VAL A 610 -13.15 29.67 -17.28
C VAL A 610 -13.99 28.73 -16.42
N TYR A 611 -13.68 28.67 -15.13
CA TYR A 611 -14.42 27.90 -14.14
C TYR A 611 -15.04 28.79 -13.06
N PRO A 612 -16.27 28.51 -12.61
CA PRO A 612 -16.74 29.06 -11.34
C PRO A 612 -16.01 28.36 -10.18
N LEU A 613 -15.41 29.14 -9.28
CA LEU A 613 -14.73 28.63 -8.10
C LEU A 613 -15.37 29.20 -6.83
N ALA A 614 -16.08 28.35 -6.09
CA ALA A 614 -16.68 28.72 -4.81
C ALA A 614 -15.73 28.36 -3.65
N MET A 615 -15.35 29.37 -2.87
CA MET A 615 -14.42 29.24 -1.75
C MET A 615 -15.14 29.55 -0.44
N LYS A 616 -14.94 28.68 0.55
CA LYS A 616 -15.52 28.81 1.88
C LYS A 616 -14.57 29.58 2.79
N GLY A 617 -15.06 30.65 3.39
CA GLY A 617 -14.33 31.41 4.40
C GLY A 617 -14.69 30.98 5.82
N ASN A 618 -14.13 31.69 6.80
CA ASN A 618 -14.50 31.54 8.20
C ASN A 618 -15.24 32.80 8.69
N PRO A 619 -16.53 32.98 8.34
CA PRO A 619 -17.27 34.19 8.70
C PRO A 619 -17.49 34.34 10.21
N SER A 620 -17.37 33.24 10.97
CA SER A 620 -17.46 33.24 12.44
C SER A 620 -16.22 33.76 13.14
N ASP A 621 -15.04 33.70 12.51
CA ASP A 621 -13.79 34.20 13.06
C ASP A 621 -12.87 34.71 11.93
N LEU A 622 -12.91 36.02 11.72
CA LEU A 622 -12.09 36.71 10.70
C LEU A 622 -10.60 36.72 11.04
N THR A 623 -10.21 36.34 12.27
CA THR A 623 -8.79 36.23 12.66
C THR A 623 -8.18 34.87 12.33
N THR A 624 -9.01 33.87 12.01
CA THR A 624 -8.58 32.54 11.56
C THR A 624 -9.19 32.20 10.19
N PRO A 625 -8.76 32.89 9.12
CA PRO A 625 -9.30 32.67 7.78
C PRO A 625 -9.01 31.25 7.28
N ASN A 626 -9.87 30.74 6.41
CA ASN A 626 -9.70 29.42 5.83
C ASN A 626 -8.58 29.43 4.77
N TRP A 627 -7.46 28.79 5.08
CA TRP A 627 -6.36 28.61 4.15
C TRP A 627 -6.64 27.49 3.15
N ARG A 628 -6.32 27.73 1.88
CA ARG A 628 -6.50 26.79 0.77
C ARG A 628 -5.26 26.82 -0.12
N ARG A 629 -5.02 25.73 -0.83
CA ARG A 629 -3.79 25.50 -1.58
C ARG A 629 -4.05 25.06 -2.99
N PHE A 630 -3.14 25.48 -3.86
CA PHE A 630 -3.15 25.22 -5.28
C PHE A 630 -1.86 24.47 -5.64
N ARG A 631 -2.00 23.31 -6.25
CA ARG A 631 -0.91 22.65 -6.99
C ARG A 631 -1.15 22.91 -8.47
N ILE A 632 -0.25 23.66 -9.09
CA ILE A 632 -0.34 24.09 -10.47
C ILE A 632 0.72 23.36 -11.27
N ARG A 633 0.33 22.63 -12.31
CA ARG A 633 1.21 21.76 -13.08
C ARG A 633 1.07 22.01 -14.57
N LEU A 634 2.20 22.03 -15.28
CA LEU A 634 2.25 22.01 -16.73
C LEU A 634 2.15 20.56 -17.22
N LEU A 635 1.09 20.21 -17.94
CA LEU A 635 0.90 18.91 -18.54
C LEU A 635 1.27 18.95 -20.01
N SER A 636 2.19 18.10 -20.43
CA SER A 636 2.52 17.85 -21.83
C SER A 636 3.21 16.48 -21.95
N PRO A 637 2.45 15.39 -22.00
CA PRO A 637 3.01 14.04 -21.93
C PRO A 637 3.76 13.62 -23.20
N ALA A 638 3.51 14.28 -24.33
CA ALA A 638 4.06 13.90 -25.64
C ALA A 638 5.29 14.71 -26.06
N THR A 639 5.36 15.99 -25.69
CA THR A 639 6.39 16.92 -26.18
C THR A 639 6.87 17.86 -25.09
N LEU A 640 8.12 18.32 -25.18
CA LEU A 640 8.62 19.38 -24.29
C LEU A 640 7.95 20.70 -24.66
N VAL A 641 7.59 21.47 -23.64
CA VAL A 641 7.09 22.83 -23.77
C VAL A 641 8.20 23.78 -23.31
N SER A 642 8.36 24.90 -24.00
CA SER A 642 9.28 25.96 -23.57
C SER A 642 8.87 26.53 -22.22
N ASP A 643 9.79 27.18 -21.53
CA ASP A 643 9.49 27.93 -20.30
C ASP A 643 8.27 28.83 -20.53
N THR A 644 7.25 28.63 -19.70
CA THR A 644 5.93 29.24 -19.85
C THR A 644 5.64 30.08 -18.63
N GLN A 645 5.48 31.38 -18.81
CA GLN A 645 4.95 32.26 -17.79
C GLN A 645 3.45 31.99 -17.64
N VAL A 646 3.02 31.68 -16.44
CA VAL A 646 1.65 31.37 -16.07
C VAL A 646 1.13 32.47 -15.15
N THR A 647 -0.08 32.95 -15.42
CA THR A 647 -0.80 33.88 -14.55
C THR A 647 -2.15 33.28 -14.20
N VAL A 648 -2.39 33.13 -12.90
CA VAL A 648 -3.67 32.68 -12.36
C VAL A 648 -4.53 33.90 -12.07
N HIS A 649 -5.80 33.84 -12.45
CA HIS A 649 -6.78 34.89 -12.18
C HIS A 649 -7.90 34.33 -11.30
N LEU A 650 -8.09 34.97 -10.16
CA LEU A 650 -9.21 34.79 -9.25
C LEU A 650 -10.02 36.09 -9.27
N ASP A 651 -10.86 36.24 -10.29
CA ASP A 651 -11.65 37.45 -10.49
C ASP A 651 -12.91 37.37 -9.63
N LYS A 652 -13.03 38.23 -8.60
CA LYS A 652 -14.16 38.17 -7.67
C LYS A 652 -15.48 38.43 -8.41
N VAL A 653 -16.45 37.53 -8.26
CA VAL A 653 -17.81 37.77 -8.74
C VAL A 653 -18.51 38.66 -7.71
N ASN A 654 -18.91 39.88 -8.11
CA ASN A 654 -19.73 40.72 -7.25
C ASN A 654 -21.07 40.04 -7.01
N GLY A 655 -21.29 39.61 -5.77
CA GLY A 655 -22.57 39.10 -5.26
C GLY A 655 -23.37 40.18 -4.55
#